data_AF-A0A2G6FYI5-F1
#
_entry.id   AF-A0A2G6FYI5-F1
#
_cell.length_a   1.000
_cell.length_b   1.000
_cell.length_c   1.000
_cell.angle_alpha   90.00
_cell.angle_beta   90.00
_cell.angle_gamma   90.00
#
_symmetry.space_group_name_H-M   'P 1'
#
loop_
_entity.id
_entity.type
_entity.pdbx_description
1 polymer ?
#
loop_
_entity_poly.entity_id
_entity_poly.type
_entity_poly.pdbx_seq_one_letter_code
_entity_poly.pdbx_strand_id
1 'polypeptide(L)'
;MSCTIWTLWRSTEAWGLAFPLGLGQGLGTGSPGAQKSKTTIVCHIVIWKGMAYNYPSTNYPSTWGVFLRASMKIQNGNLRGKPMRCLTVCIRRPQLSFLLLVLSLLLPQWALAQGLPAPDIDQLREEVARNGWDYEVSDAFSKTITPEQRLNLRGGFRMTEADEREMEAHLKILPMTRDPLPSRLDWRELGGVTSVKNQGSCGSCWAFAATAELESHIKIYYGKAMDLSEQQSVSCNPYGSGCDGGWASAAYYCFQNQGAVTEACMPYLGADPPEAPCLQSGLKKYGYITDYNYISNDVQQIKLALQNGPVCTGIAGTDLFESYSGGCFEEYGNWVNHLVLIVGYDDRACNEDGAWIIKNSWGSDFGEGGYAYVKYGSAATGNNVTQLQYVAPPTSFTITGGIEGAELLANEEFNLQWLTSGQAVPTVDLWLGLDGHCHDILIAEDVPNDGSYLWTVPNMSSDFASLVVCPSTGTEEGYGMTSSRIRILGHAIRYVSAAGSNTAPYTTPQTAAHDIQDALLACTGADSVLVAGGQYRGNMVLSGPVALLGGYSSDFSTRDVETYETRIQSFQTAVRILSGSGQKGVVDGITFQDCNGGLSGEPVGGQHGGALYISNASPSIRNCRFIDNTAHPTGQVGYGGAVIALGGAPTLRDCYFQGNTAQKGGALAAFGGAQVTLENCVFEGNQLTDGLMANTGGTMHVENSTLIMNGGAISGSMLANRGGGLFGQGADVRLSHVTVSGNNSYSDGGGVLVSEGSLSLDGCLISGNSVTSGSCAGAGCANGAVTVRNSRFTGNTGANMGGGFMGTGVSGVVENNLCDGNQAGNAGGLVCLGEGALVVRNNIVIGNEGYGILAGGVEISIAHNNVWNNTPANYMGNSDGPGDLSLDPLFVDLAAGDLGLAQFSPCVDAGQQDAAYLDPDGSRADMGPLGGPGADFVAPAYVTGAAVTDLGGGQVRVSWDASPEENISHYVVYRDSAAVFVPAPNLAVAMVDHPGTAFVDTPPHDCYYLVAAIDDAGHSGGYSQRVDSGGGGGTSSVGEAPRALAITGVVPNPFNPTTRVRFDLPRTGQVSLRVYDMRGHMVRELVSGQLEAGSHDVVWNGRDKHGRDAAAGVYFARLSSADGDRTVKMVLAK
;
A
#
# COMPACT_ATOMS: atom_id res chain seq x y z
N MET A 1 19.14 73.38 38.47
CA MET A 1 19.32 74.36 37.38
C MET A 1 18.75 73.73 36.13
N SER A 2 17.76 74.41 35.53
CA SER A 2 16.88 73.96 34.45
C SER A 2 17.49 74.10 33.06
N CYS A 3 17.13 73.23 32.11
CA CYS A 3 16.32 73.64 30.96
C CYS A 3 15.89 72.45 30.08
N THR A 4 14.76 72.67 29.44
CA THR A 4 13.83 71.80 28.69
C THR A 4 14.35 71.43 27.28
N ILE A 5 13.89 70.31 26.71
CA ILE A 5 14.01 69.99 25.27
C ILE A 5 12.63 69.66 24.69
N TRP A 6 12.31 70.29 23.56
CA TRP A 6 11.17 69.99 22.68
C TRP A 6 11.57 68.98 21.59
N THR A 7 10.57 68.24 21.13
CA THR A 7 10.54 67.26 20.03
C THR A 7 10.73 67.86 18.62
N LEU A 8 11.37 67.12 17.69
CA LEU A 8 10.82 66.64 16.39
C LEU A 8 11.90 66.29 15.31
N TRP A 9 11.68 65.13 14.66
CA TRP A 9 11.79 64.79 13.22
C TRP A 9 13.11 64.63 12.42
N ARG A 10 13.11 63.50 11.69
CA ARG A 10 13.44 63.21 10.27
C ARG A 10 14.86 62.75 9.81
N SER A 11 14.80 61.59 9.14
CA SER A 11 15.34 61.17 7.82
C SER A 11 16.84 60.92 7.56
N THR A 12 17.06 59.72 6.98
CA THR A 12 17.95 59.34 5.85
C THR A 12 19.46 59.59 5.95
N GLU A 13 20.26 58.53 5.84
CA GLU A 13 21.13 58.18 4.67
C GLU A 13 22.21 57.16 5.08
N ALA A 14 22.59 56.32 4.12
CA ALA A 14 23.68 55.36 4.19
C ALA A 14 25.06 56.07 4.20
N TRP A 15 26.13 55.29 4.41
CA TRP A 15 27.40 55.24 3.63
C TRP A 15 28.49 54.59 4.51
N GLY A 16 29.15 53.57 3.96
CA GLY A 16 30.25 52.86 4.59
C GLY A 16 31.58 53.62 4.53
N LEU A 17 32.55 53.16 5.32
CA LEU A 17 33.97 53.48 5.16
C LEU A 17 34.82 52.36 5.79
N ALA A 18 35.57 51.67 4.94
CA ALA A 18 36.70 50.83 5.31
C ALA A 18 37.95 51.69 5.47
N PHE A 19 38.88 51.32 6.37
CA PHE A 19 40.33 51.46 6.15
C PHE A 19 41.11 50.42 6.98
N PRO A 20 42.25 49.89 6.47
CA PRO A 20 43.00 48.77 7.03
C PRO A 20 44.32 49.20 7.70
N LEU A 21 44.90 48.35 8.54
CA LEU A 21 46.34 48.37 8.86
C LEU A 21 46.83 46.95 9.15
N GLY A 22 47.74 46.46 8.31
CA GLY A 22 48.48 45.22 8.50
C GLY A 22 49.88 45.44 9.10
N LEU A 23 50.58 44.31 9.28
CA LEU A 23 52.02 44.03 9.55
C LEU A 23 52.02 42.85 10.57
N GLY A 24 52.77 41.76 10.47
CA GLY A 24 53.95 41.37 9.69
C GLY A 24 54.60 40.18 10.44
N GLN A 25 55.26 39.29 9.70
CA GLN A 25 55.74 37.94 10.04
C GLN A 25 56.76 37.79 11.21
N GLY A 26 56.92 36.55 11.72
CA GLY A 26 58.12 36.09 12.44
C GLY A 26 58.11 34.60 12.82
N LEU A 27 59.10 33.84 12.33
CA LEU A 27 59.39 32.41 12.58
C LEU A 27 60.16 32.17 13.91
N GLY A 28 60.03 30.98 14.51
CA GLY A 28 61.16 30.29 15.19
C GLY A 28 61.07 29.93 16.69
N THR A 29 60.93 28.63 16.99
CA THR A 29 61.61 27.77 18.01
C THR A 29 61.79 28.20 19.49
N GLY A 30 61.39 27.32 20.43
CA GLY A 30 62.15 26.95 21.65
C GLY A 30 61.83 27.66 23.00
N SER A 31 61.41 26.86 24.00
CA SER A 31 61.31 27.20 25.45
C SER A 31 62.69 27.40 26.13
N PRO A 32 62.86 27.73 27.45
CA PRO A 32 61.89 28.06 28.53
C PRO A 32 62.28 29.24 29.51
N GLY A 33 61.31 29.71 30.32
CA GLY A 33 61.52 30.12 31.73
C GLY A 33 61.63 31.62 32.11
N ALA A 34 60.59 32.19 32.76
CA ALA A 34 60.68 33.04 33.97
C ALA A 34 59.29 33.62 34.39
N GLN A 35 58.93 33.43 35.66
CA GLN A 35 57.68 33.86 36.32
C GLN A 35 57.53 35.39 36.42
N LYS A 36 56.29 35.89 36.22
CA LYS A 36 55.81 37.14 36.83
C LYS A 36 54.48 36.85 37.55
N SER A 37 54.47 36.98 38.87
CA SER A 37 53.28 36.86 39.71
C SER A 37 52.37 38.08 39.52
N LYS A 38 51.09 37.84 39.21
CA LYS A 38 50.01 38.83 39.34
C LYS A 38 49.12 38.41 40.50
N THR A 39 49.08 39.24 41.53
CA THR A 39 48.17 39.09 42.68
C THR A 39 46.78 39.58 42.27
N THR A 40 45.79 38.70 42.21
CA THR A 40 44.38 39.04 41.96
C THR A 40 43.63 39.12 43.29
N ILE A 41 42.93 40.23 43.53
CA ILE A 41 42.05 40.42 44.69
C ILE A 41 40.63 40.05 44.25
N VAL A 42 40.03 39.02 44.86
CA VAL A 42 38.63 38.63 44.64
C VAL A 42 37.78 39.15 45.80
N CYS A 43 36.75 39.94 45.52
CA CYS A 43 35.72 40.32 46.50
C CYS A 43 34.45 39.49 46.23
N HIS A 44 34.03 38.66 47.19
CA HIS A 44 32.73 38.00 47.14
C HIS A 44 31.63 38.94 47.67
N ILE A 45 30.58 39.15 46.88
CA ILE A 45 29.31 39.72 47.35
C ILE A 45 28.37 38.55 47.60
N VAL A 46 27.96 38.33 48.85
CA VAL A 46 26.96 37.31 49.20
C VAL A 46 25.67 38.02 49.58
N ILE A 47 24.59 37.78 48.84
CA ILE A 47 23.25 38.25 49.15
C ILE A 47 22.46 37.04 49.68
N TRP A 48 22.00 37.09 50.93
CA TRP A 48 21.11 36.07 51.50
C TRP A 48 19.65 36.44 51.26
N LYS A 49 18.83 35.45 50.90
CA LYS A 49 17.36 35.51 51.02
C LYS A 49 16.95 34.50 52.09
N GLY A 50 16.49 34.98 53.25
CA GLY A 50 15.98 34.12 54.32
C GLY A 50 14.54 33.69 54.05
N MET A 51 14.25 32.39 54.16
CA MET A 51 12.91 31.82 54.18
C MET A 51 12.10 32.33 55.39
N ALA A 52 10.81 32.60 55.21
CA ALA A 52 9.85 32.73 56.30
C ALA A 52 8.68 31.76 56.08
N TYR A 53 8.44 30.93 57.10
CA TYR A 53 7.32 29.98 57.23
C TYR A 53 6.00 30.71 57.62
N ASN A 54 4.87 30.12 57.21
CA ASN A 54 3.47 30.59 57.29
C ASN A 54 2.91 30.95 58.69
N TYR A 55 2.05 31.99 58.79
CA TYR A 55 0.60 31.99 59.19
C TYR A 55 0.04 33.45 59.43
N PRO A 56 -1.28 33.72 59.59
CA PRO A 56 -2.07 34.64 58.76
C PRO A 56 -2.36 36.04 59.35
N SER A 57 -2.86 36.95 58.49
CA SER A 57 -3.53 38.25 58.71
C SER A 57 -2.72 39.57 58.65
N THR A 58 -3.11 40.39 57.64
CA THR A 58 -3.15 41.87 57.47
C THR A 58 -1.98 42.84 57.82
N ASN A 59 -1.62 43.62 56.78
CA ASN A 59 -1.22 45.06 56.68
C ASN A 59 0.22 45.59 56.98
N TYR A 60 0.93 45.92 55.87
CA TYR A 60 1.98 46.96 55.61
C TYR A 60 3.43 46.79 56.18
N PRO A 61 4.48 47.40 55.54
CA PRO A 61 5.63 46.68 54.97
C PRO A 61 6.93 46.80 55.78
N SER A 62 7.77 45.75 55.72
CA SER A 62 9.10 45.71 56.36
C SER A 62 10.24 46.19 55.45
N THR A 63 11.11 47.02 56.01
CA THR A 63 12.36 47.53 55.42
C THR A 63 13.50 46.51 55.50
N TRP A 64 14.32 46.40 54.44
CA TRP A 64 15.55 45.60 54.40
C TRP A 64 16.81 46.46 54.52
N GLY A 65 17.82 46.01 55.26
CA GLY A 65 19.18 46.56 55.31
C GLY A 65 20.22 45.49 54.94
N VAL A 66 21.29 45.87 54.24
CA VAL A 66 22.36 44.97 53.75
C VAL A 66 23.65 45.22 54.55
N PHE A 67 24.30 44.15 55.02
CA PHE A 67 25.64 44.19 55.61
C PHE A 67 26.66 43.53 54.67
N LEU A 68 27.78 44.22 54.40
CA LEU A 68 28.90 43.70 53.62
C LEU A 68 30.06 43.29 54.54
N ARG A 69 30.62 42.10 54.31
CA ARG A 69 31.86 41.63 54.97
C ARG A 69 32.84 41.17 53.90
N ALA A 70 34.00 41.81 53.81
CA ALA A 70 35.08 41.40 52.92
C ALA A 70 36.07 40.48 53.68
N SER A 71 36.49 39.39 53.05
CA SER A 71 37.58 38.52 53.54
C SER A 71 38.60 38.34 52.42
N MET A 72 39.89 38.45 52.73
CA MET A 72 41.00 38.28 51.78
C MET A 72 41.79 37.02 52.16
N LYS A 73 42.09 36.14 51.19
CA LYS A 73 42.92 34.93 51.38
C LYS A 73 44.24 35.12 50.61
N ILE A 74 45.38 34.98 51.29
CA ILE A 74 46.73 35.00 50.70
C ILE A 74 47.25 33.56 50.76
N GLN A 75 47.70 32.99 49.62
CA GLN A 75 48.38 31.70 49.59
C GLN A 75 49.91 31.89 49.70
N ASN A 76 50.45 31.47 50.85
CA ASN A 76 51.82 31.05 51.20
C ASN A 76 52.44 31.85 52.36
N GLY A 77 52.62 31.15 53.49
CA GLY A 77 53.49 31.57 54.58
C GLY A 77 52.78 31.99 55.88
N ASN A 78 53.00 31.18 56.90
CA ASN A 78 52.84 31.38 58.35
C ASN A 78 52.72 32.83 58.91
N LEU A 79 51.89 32.91 59.97
CA LEU A 79 51.90 33.82 61.14
C LEU A 79 51.00 35.08 61.19
N ARG A 80 50.03 34.96 62.11
CA ARG A 80 49.56 35.90 63.16
C ARG A 80 49.04 37.28 62.76
N GLY A 81 47.75 37.49 63.05
CA GLY A 81 47.02 38.70 62.76
C GLY A 81 47.19 39.89 63.72
N LYS A 82 46.57 41.00 63.30
CA LYS A 82 45.82 41.99 64.09
C LYS A 82 45.02 42.90 63.11
N PRO A 83 43.97 43.59 63.57
CA PRO A 83 42.80 43.94 62.74
C PRO A 83 42.86 45.35 62.14
N MET A 84 42.09 45.61 61.07
CA MET A 84 41.72 46.96 60.66
C MET A 84 40.20 47.15 60.54
N ARG A 85 39.76 48.32 61.01
CA ARG A 85 38.38 48.77 61.22
C ARG A 85 37.71 49.14 59.89
N CYS A 86 36.44 48.78 59.72
CA CYS A 86 35.60 49.23 58.61
C CYS A 86 35.24 50.73 58.77
N LEU A 87 35.43 51.50 57.70
CA LEU A 87 34.93 52.86 57.56
C LEU A 87 33.45 52.80 57.14
N THR A 88 32.55 53.42 57.91
CA THR A 88 31.12 53.52 57.55
C THR A 88 30.90 54.81 56.77
N VAL A 89 30.45 54.72 55.51
CA VAL A 89 30.04 55.88 54.70
C VAL A 89 28.53 55.84 54.53
N CYS A 90 27.82 56.85 55.04
CA CYS A 90 26.39 57.05 54.80
C CYS A 90 26.19 57.80 53.47
N ILE A 91 25.61 57.13 52.47
CA ILE A 91 25.24 57.73 51.18
C ILE A 91 23.71 57.90 51.13
N ARG A 92 23.21 59.08 50.72
CA ARG A 92 21.77 59.38 50.63
C ARG A 92 21.10 58.64 49.45
N ARG A 93 19.83 58.25 49.64
CA ARG A 93 18.98 57.39 48.77
C ARG A 93 19.04 57.59 47.23
N PRO A 94 19.22 58.80 46.66
CA PRO A 94 19.25 58.94 45.20
C PRO A 94 20.52 58.35 44.56
N GLN A 95 21.65 58.33 45.28
CA GLN A 95 22.93 57.82 44.75
C GLN A 95 23.06 56.30 44.86
N LEU A 96 22.35 55.67 45.80
CA LEU A 96 22.28 54.20 45.91
C LEU A 96 21.47 53.59 44.76
N SER A 97 20.40 54.29 44.34
CA SER A 97 19.54 53.86 43.23
C SER A 97 20.25 53.98 41.89
N PHE A 98 21.09 55.02 41.70
CA PHE A 98 21.88 55.17 40.48
C PHE A 98 23.03 54.15 40.40
N LEU A 99 23.71 53.85 41.52
CA LEU A 99 24.77 52.83 41.55
C LEU A 99 24.22 51.41 41.34
N LEU A 100 23.05 51.09 41.92
CA LEU A 100 22.35 49.82 41.70
C LEU A 100 21.78 49.72 40.29
N LEU A 101 21.28 50.81 39.70
CA LEU A 101 20.83 50.84 38.30
C LEU A 101 22.00 50.67 37.32
N VAL A 102 23.14 51.31 37.60
CA VAL A 102 24.36 51.18 36.78
C VAL A 102 24.98 49.78 36.93
N LEU A 103 24.97 49.18 38.13
CA LEU A 103 25.38 47.79 38.33
C LEU A 103 24.38 46.79 37.71
N SER A 104 23.07 47.05 37.75
CA SER A 104 22.06 46.20 37.10
C SER A 104 21.98 46.39 35.58
N LEU A 105 22.51 47.49 35.03
CA LEU A 105 22.59 47.72 33.58
C LEU A 105 23.94 47.26 32.99
N LEU A 106 25.03 47.26 33.76
CA LEU A 106 26.36 46.87 33.28
C LEU A 106 26.74 45.41 33.60
N LEU A 107 26.21 44.81 34.67
CA LEU A 107 26.51 43.41 35.00
C LEU A 107 25.83 42.38 34.08
N PRO A 108 24.61 42.59 33.52
CA PRO A 108 24.06 41.66 32.54
C PRO A 108 24.77 41.78 31.19
N GLN A 109 25.18 42.99 30.78
CA GLN A 109 25.72 43.22 29.43
C GLN A 109 27.18 42.80 29.26
N TRP A 110 27.97 42.70 30.33
CA TRP A 110 29.34 42.17 30.27
C TRP A 110 29.41 40.65 30.42
N ALA A 111 28.44 40.03 31.11
CA ALA A 111 28.37 38.56 31.24
C ALA A 111 27.71 37.90 30.00
N LEU A 112 26.70 38.54 29.39
CA LEU A 112 26.05 38.03 28.17
C LEU A 112 26.94 38.11 26.92
N ALA A 113 27.95 38.99 26.90
CA ALA A 113 28.79 39.22 25.71
C ALA A 113 29.95 38.21 25.52
N GLN A 114 30.15 37.24 26.43
CA GLN A 114 31.26 36.27 26.32
C GLN A 114 30.84 34.79 26.35
N GLY A 115 29.54 34.48 26.44
CA GLY A 115 29.04 33.10 26.55
C GLY A 115 29.59 32.36 27.78
N LEU A 116 29.34 31.06 27.89
CA LEU A 116 29.97 30.22 28.91
C LEU A 116 31.36 29.77 28.41
N PRO A 117 32.45 29.98 29.18
CA PRO A 117 33.75 29.45 28.79
C PRO A 117 33.73 27.92 28.74
N ALA A 118 34.59 27.34 27.91
CA ALA A 118 34.78 25.89 27.83
C ALA A 118 35.14 25.30 29.21
N PRO A 119 34.79 24.03 29.49
CA PRO A 119 35.05 23.43 30.78
C PRO A 119 36.56 23.18 30.94
N ASP A 120 37.07 23.35 32.15
CA ASP A 120 38.43 22.89 32.46
C ASP A 120 38.41 21.37 32.64
N ILE A 121 38.72 20.63 31.58
CA ILE A 121 38.67 19.16 31.57
C ILE A 121 39.58 18.54 32.63
N ASP A 122 40.73 19.13 32.92
CA ASP A 122 41.63 18.58 33.94
C ASP A 122 41.00 18.72 35.34
N GLN A 123 40.34 19.85 35.61
CA GLN A 123 39.57 20.03 36.84
C GLN A 123 38.40 19.03 36.94
N LEU A 124 37.67 18.81 35.84
CA LEU A 124 36.56 17.85 35.80
C LEU A 124 37.05 16.41 36.03
N ARG A 125 38.17 16.00 35.42
CA ARG A 125 38.79 14.68 35.66
C ARG A 125 39.19 14.49 37.11
N GLU A 126 39.77 15.52 37.73
CA GLU A 126 40.08 15.50 39.16
C GLU A 126 38.82 15.37 40.02
N GLU A 127 37.72 16.02 39.62
CA GLU A 127 36.43 15.94 40.32
C GLU A 127 35.82 14.53 40.22
N VAL A 128 35.79 13.93 39.04
CA VAL A 128 35.35 12.54 38.81
C VAL A 128 36.16 11.58 39.67
N ALA A 129 37.49 11.68 39.63
CA ALA A 129 38.38 10.82 40.40
C ALA A 129 38.22 11.01 41.92
N ARG A 130 38.01 12.25 42.40
CA ARG A 130 37.85 12.56 43.82
C ARG A 130 36.55 12.00 44.39
N ASN A 131 35.48 12.00 43.59
CA ASN A 131 34.19 11.44 43.99
C ASN A 131 34.08 9.93 43.77
N GLY A 132 35.05 9.32 43.07
CA GLY A 132 35.08 7.88 42.80
C GLY A 132 34.06 7.44 41.75
N TRP A 133 33.68 8.34 40.84
CA TRP A 133 32.75 8.03 39.76
C TRP A 133 33.45 7.30 38.59
N ASP A 134 32.68 6.48 37.87
CA ASP A 134 33.17 5.51 36.88
C ASP A 134 32.71 5.88 35.45
N TYR A 135 33.18 7.04 34.97
CA TYR A 135 32.96 7.52 33.60
C TYR A 135 34.10 8.41 33.10
N GLU A 136 34.13 8.62 31.80
CA GLU A 136 35.14 9.45 31.12
C GLU A 136 34.60 10.83 30.78
N VAL A 137 35.48 11.84 30.93
CA VAL A 137 35.23 13.20 30.45
C VAL A 137 36.28 13.65 29.43
N SER A 138 35.82 14.37 28.41
CA SER A 138 36.58 14.81 27.25
C SER A 138 36.14 16.21 26.81
N ASP A 139 37.07 16.98 26.23
CA ASP A 139 36.76 18.25 25.54
C ASP A 139 36.37 18.05 24.06
N ALA A 140 36.31 16.81 23.57
CA ALA A 140 36.05 16.52 22.16
C ALA A 140 34.74 17.19 21.69
N PHE A 141 33.65 17.00 22.42
CA PHE A 141 32.36 17.63 22.12
C PHE A 141 32.39 19.14 22.38
N SER A 142 32.85 19.59 23.56
CA SER A 142 32.90 21.03 23.90
C SER A 142 33.74 21.87 22.92
N LYS A 143 34.70 21.28 22.21
CA LYS A 143 35.48 21.94 21.15
C LYS A 143 34.71 22.14 19.84
N THR A 144 33.62 21.41 19.63
CA THR A 144 32.78 21.53 18.42
C THR A 144 31.73 22.65 18.53
N ILE A 145 31.53 23.20 19.73
CA ILE A 145 30.47 24.18 20.02
C ILE A 145 31.03 25.52 20.51
N THR A 146 30.32 26.62 20.25
CA THR A 146 30.68 27.97 20.67
C THR A 146 30.24 28.26 22.12
N PRO A 147 30.84 29.27 22.79
CA PRO A 147 30.39 29.71 24.12
C PRO A 147 28.90 30.09 24.22
N GLU A 148 28.33 30.57 23.12
CA GLU A 148 26.90 30.90 23.00
C GLU A 148 26.05 29.64 22.85
N GLN A 149 26.45 28.71 21.97
CA GLN A 149 25.82 27.40 21.86
C GLN A 149 25.81 26.68 23.21
N ARG A 150 26.92 26.70 23.94
CA ARG A 150 27.06 26.11 25.27
C ARG A 150 26.04 26.65 26.28
N LEU A 151 25.76 27.95 26.26
CA LEU A 151 24.78 28.56 27.14
C LEU A 151 23.36 28.04 26.84
N ASN A 152 23.00 27.98 25.56
CA ASN A 152 21.65 27.64 25.12
C ASN A 152 21.36 26.14 25.18
N LEU A 153 22.36 25.29 24.90
CA LEU A 153 22.27 23.83 25.08
C LEU A 153 21.91 23.45 26.53
N ARG A 154 22.31 24.28 27.51
CA ARG A 154 22.15 24.02 28.95
C ARG A 154 21.05 24.85 29.63
N GLY A 155 20.34 25.69 28.88
CA GLY A 155 19.37 26.65 29.41
C GLY A 155 17.97 26.53 28.83
N GLY A 156 17.73 25.53 27.97
CA GLY A 156 16.48 25.40 27.21
C GLY A 156 15.27 24.89 28.01
N PHE A 157 15.46 24.37 29.22
CA PHE A 157 14.36 23.97 30.08
C PHE A 157 13.77 25.17 30.81
N ARG A 158 12.46 25.39 30.65
CA ARG A 158 11.73 26.42 31.38
C ARG A 158 10.33 25.93 31.74
N MET A 159 10.11 25.67 33.03
CA MET A 159 8.81 25.33 33.60
C MET A 159 8.25 26.53 34.36
N THR A 160 6.97 26.87 34.16
CA THR A 160 6.31 27.93 34.93
C THR A 160 5.73 27.36 36.23
N GLU A 161 5.46 28.23 37.21
CA GLU A 161 4.77 27.80 38.45
C GLU A 161 3.39 27.18 38.18
N ALA A 162 2.76 27.50 37.04
CA ALA A 162 1.49 26.89 36.65
C ALA A 162 1.72 25.44 36.20
N ASP A 163 2.74 25.20 35.36
CA ASP A 163 3.11 23.87 34.91
C ASP A 163 3.52 22.97 36.08
N GLU A 164 4.29 23.50 37.04
CA GLU A 164 4.70 22.75 38.24
C GLU A 164 3.48 22.28 39.05
N ARG A 165 2.50 23.17 39.27
CA ARG A 165 1.25 22.83 39.97
C ARG A 165 0.40 21.82 39.18
N GLU A 166 0.37 21.95 37.86
CA GLU A 166 -0.36 21.02 36.99
C GLU A 166 0.27 19.63 37.05
N MET A 167 1.60 19.54 36.94
CA MET A 167 2.35 18.31 37.05
C MET A 167 2.07 17.64 38.40
N GLU A 168 2.25 18.35 39.51
CA GLU A 168 1.99 17.82 40.86
C GLU A 168 0.55 17.30 41.03
N ALA A 169 -0.43 17.99 40.45
CA ALA A 169 -1.84 17.59 40.53
C ALA A 169 -2.19 16.35 39.70
N HIS A 170 -1.41 16.05 38.65
CA HIS A 170 -1.68 14.98 37.68
C HIS A 170 -0.60 13.90 37.63
N LEU A 171 0.29 13.84 38.63
CA LEU A 171 1.26 12.76 38.80
C LEU A 171 0.54 11.40 38.90
N LYS A 172 0.86 10.48 37.98
CA LYS A 172 0.31 9.13 37.94
C LYS A 172 1.27 8.12 38.56
N ILE A 173 0.71 7.21 39.34
CA ILE A 173 1.35 5.96 39.74
C ILE A 173 0.73 4.86 38.89
N LEU A 174 1.55 4.29 38.00
CA LEU A 174 1.17 3.18 37.13
C LEU A 174 0.93 1.90 37.96
N PRO A 175 -0.06 1.08 37.58
CA PRO A 175 -0.36 -0.16 38.28
C PRO A 175 0.80 -1.15 38.13
N MET A 176 1.34 -1.65 39.24
CA MET A 176 2.39 -2.67 39.21
C MET A 176 1.83 -4.02 38.76
N THR A 177 2.49 -4.65 37.79
CA THR A 177 2.18 -6.00 37.32
C THR A 177 2.72 -7.06 38.29
N ARG A 178 2.14 -8.28 38.28
CA ARG A 178 2.63 -9.41 39.09
C ARG A 178 3.94 -10.00 38.56
N ASP A 179 4.23 -9.79 37.29
CA ASP A 179 5.45 -10.27 36.64
C ASP A 179 6.60 -9.27 36.84
N PRO A 180 7.82 -9.74 37.14
CA PRO A 180 8.99 -8.88 37.27
C PRO A 180 9.38 -8.30 35.91
N LEU A 181 9.71 -7.01 35.88
CA LEU A 181 10.25 -6.35 34.68
C LEU A 181 11.62 -6.94 34.31
N PRO A 182 11.98 -6.95 33.01
CA PRO A 182 13.30 -7.42 32.61
C PRO A 182 14.38 -6.55 33.25
N SER A 183 15.55 -7.13 33.56
CA SER A 183 16.67 -6.39 34.17
C SER A 183 17.34 -5.40 33.21
N ARG A 184 17.00 -5.45 31.92
CA ARG A 184 17.50 -4.54 30.89
C ARG A 184 16.45 -4.40 29.78
N LEU A 185 16.25 -3.18 29.31
CA LEU A 185 15.44 -2.83 28.14
C LEU A 185 16.20 -1.77 27.34
N ASP A 186 16.34 -1.95 26.03
CA ASP A 186 16.99 -0.96 25.17
C ASP A 186 16.22 -0.85 23.85
N TRP A 187 15.49 0.26 23.66
CA TRP A 187 14.71 0.47 22.44
C TRP A 187 15.59 0.65 21.19
N ARG A 188 16.89 0.90 21.33
CA ARG A 188 17.83 0.94 20.19
C ARG A 188 17.97 -0.45 19.57
N GLU A 189 18.13 -1.47 20.40
CA GLU A 189 18.27 -2.86 19.98
C GLU A 189 16.95 -3.43 19.43
N LEU A 190 15.83 -2.90 19.93
CA LEU A 190 14.48 -3.27 19.46
C LEU A 190 14.04 -2.44 18.23
N GLY A 191 14.89 -1.55 17.71
CA GLY A 191 14.57 -0.72 16.54
C GLY A 191 13.54 0.39 16.78
N GLY A 192 13.22 0.70 18.04
CA GLY A 192 12.18 1.64 18.44
C GLY A 192 12.56 3.12 18.47
N VAL A 193 13.78 3.50 18.07
CA VAL A 193 14.23 4.91 18.08
C VAL A 193 14.72 5.39 16.72
N THR A 194 14.54 6.68 16.43
CA THR A 194 15.07 7.39 15.25
C THR A 194 16.54 7.79 15.44
N SER A 195 17.19 8.29 14.38
CA SER A 195 18.56 8.82 14.44
C SER A 195 18.68 9.98 15.44
N VAL A 196 19.89 10.21 15.95
CA VAL A 196 20.20 11.35 16.82
C VAL A 196 20.18 12.65 16.00
N LYS A 197 19.58 13.70 16.55
CA LYS A 197 19.51 15.04 15.95
C LYS A 197 20.33 16.06 16.75
N ASN A 198 20.47 17.28 16.22
CA ASN A 198 21.25 18.36 16.85
C ASN A 198 20.45 19.67 16.92
N GLN A 199 20.16 20.14 18.14
CA GLN A 199 19.39 21.37 18.37
C GLN A 199 20.17 22.67 18.11
N GLY A 200 21.50 22.61 18.00
CA GLY A 200 22.36 23.76 17.72
C GLY A 200 22.34 24.83 18.83
N SER A 201 22.35 26.11 18.44
CA SER A 201 22.41 27.27 19.35
C SER A 201 21.07 27.68 19.94
N CYS A 202 19.98 26.98 19.63
CA CYS A 202 18.65 27.28 20.13
C CYS A 202 18.36 26.41 21.37
N GLY A 203 17.81 27.01 22.42
CA GLY A 203 17.42 26.32 23.67
C GLY A 203 16.16 25.46 23.54
N SER A 204 16.07 24.65 22.49
CA SER A 204 14.89 23.89 22.07
C SER A 204 14.91 22.42 22.51
N CYS A 205 15.70 22.05 23.52
CA CYS A 205 15.77 20.65 24.00
C CYS A 205 14.40 20.06 24.36
N TRP A 206 13.49 20.90 24.85
CA TRP A 206 12.10 20.56 25.10
C TRP A 206 11.34 20.10 23.85
N ALA A 207 11.59 20.72 22.70
CA ALA A 207 10.98 20.36 21.42
C ALA A 207 11.60 19.08 20.86
N PHE A 208 12.93 18.95 20.94
CA PHE A 208 13.64 17.74 20.48
C PHE A 208 13.28 16.49 21.29
N ALA A 209 13.24 16.59 22.62
CA ALA A 209 12.89 15.45 23.47
C ALA A 209 11.45 14.99 23.23
N ALA A 210 10.49 15.92 23.14
CA ALA A 210 9.10 15.62 22.85
C ALA A 210 8.88 15.04 21.43
N THR A 211 9.57 15.60 20.42
CA THR A 211 9.48 15.12 19.03
C THR A 211 10.10 13.73 18.90
N ALA A 212 11.27 13.50 19.50
CA ALA A 212 11.91 12.19 19.51
C ALA A 212 11.09 11.13 20.27
N GLU A 213 10.33 11.52 21.29
CA GLU A 213 9.35 10.65 21.95
C GLU A 213 8.26 10.23 20.95
N LEU A 214 7.60 11.19 20.29
CA LEU A 214 6.55 10.90 19.30
C LEU A 214 7.06 10.04 18.13
N GLU A 215 8.22 10.39 17.57
CA GLU A 215 8.88 9.60 16.51
C GLU A 215 9.14 8.15 16.93
N SER A 216 9.59 7.94 18.17
CA SER A 216 9.86 6.61 18.69
C SER A 216 8.58 5.79 18.84
N HIS A 217 7.49 6.41 19.33
CA HIS A 217 6.18 5.74 19.44
C HIS A 217 5.60 5.38 18.06
N ILE A 218 5.69 6.29 17.09
CA ILE A 218 5.32 6.02 15.68
C ILE A 218 6.15 4.86 15.12
N LYS A 219 7.47 4.86 15.36
CA LYS A 219 8.37 3.82 14.85
C LYS A 219 8.11 2.46 15.50
N ILE A 220 7.86 2.41 16.80
CA ILE A 220 7.51 1.17 17.53
C ILE A 220 6.20 0.60 16.98
N TYR A 221 5.23 1.46 16.67
CA TYR A 221 3.93 1.01 16.18
C TYR A 221 3.95 0.57 14.72
N TYR A 222 4.52 1.39 13.83
CA TYR A 222 4.49 1.17 12.37
C TYR A 222 5.71 0.45 11.81
N GLY A 223 6.78 0.31 12.59
CA GLY A 223 8.08 -0.15 12.09
C GLY A 223 8.76 0.84 11.13
N LYS A 224 8.21 2.05 10.96
CA LYS A 224 8.71 3.07 10.03
C LYS A 224 9.29 4.26 10.78
N ALA A 225 10.53 4.62 10.45
CA ALA A 225 11.15 5.82 10.98
C ALA A 225 10.53 7.06 10.32
N MET A 226 10.06 8.01 11.13
CA MET A 226 9.63 9.32 10.68
C MET A 226 10.60 10.39 11.15
N ASP A 227 10.79 11.40 10.32
CA ASP A 227 11.55 12.60 10.65
C ASP A 227 10.55 13.75 10.82
N LEU A 228 10.18 14.04 12.08
CA LEU A 228 9.19 15.04 12.45
C LEU A 228 9.84 16.39 12.76
N SER A 229 9.07 17.47 12.58
CA SER A 229 9.57 18.84 12.69
C SER A 229 9.62 19.35 14.13
N GLU A 230 10.82 19.58 14.66
CA GLU A 230 10.99 20.33 15.90
C GLU A 230 10.62 21.80 15.73
N GLN A 231 10.84 22.37 14.53
CA GLN A 231 10.53 23.77 14.25
C GLN A 231 9.03 24.06 14.38
N GLN A 232 8.17 23.07 14.13
CA GLN A 232 6.73 23.20 14.35
C GLN A 232 6.46 23.58 15.81
N SER A 233 7.06 22.82 16.72
CA SER A 233 6.92 23.08 18.16
C SER A 233 7.46 24.46 18.51
N VAL A 234 8.64 24.84 18.04
CA VAL A 234 9.26 26.15 18.30
C VAL A 234 8.40 27.32 17.78
N SER A 235 7.87 27.21 16.55
CA SER A 235 7.25 28.35 15.87
C SER A 235 5.76 28.49 16.15
N CYS A 236 5.06 27.38 16.43
CA CYS A 236 3.60 27.32 16.39
C CYS A 236 2.91 27.18 17.75
N ASN A 237 3.66 26.97 18.83
CA ASN A 237 3.07 26.79 20.16
C ASN A 237 2.51 28.12 20.70
N PRO A 238 1.37 28.11 21.42
CA PRO A 238 0.77 29.32 21.97
C PRO A 238 1.36 29.76 23.31
N TYR A 239 2.33 29.02 23.86
CA TYR A 239 2.84 29.20 25.22
C TYR A 239 4.05 30.15 25.30
N GLY A 240 4.48 30.68 24.15
CA GLY A 240 5.67 31.53 24.08
C GLY A 240 6.97 30.78 24.41
N SER A 241 6.95 29.45 24.28
CA SER A 241 8.17 28.63 24.31
C SER A 241 8.90 28.80 22.99
N GLY A 242 10.24 28.80 23.03
CA GLY A 242 11.06 29.11 21.87
C GLY A 242 12.53 28.76 22.09
N CYS A 243 13.42 29.50 21.45
CA CYS A 243 14.86 29.34 21.61
C CYS A 243 15.40 29.82 22.96
N ASP A 244 14.66 30.67 23.67
CA ASP A 244 14.94 31.05 25.07
C ASP A 244 14.45 30.00 26.10
N GLY A 245 13.95 28.87 25.61
CA GLY A 245 13.54 27.73 26.41
C GLY A 245 12.03 27.50 26.47
N GLY A 246 11.65 26.33 26.98
CA GLY A 246 10.28 25.87 27.02
C GLY A 246 10.09 24.57 27.81
N TRP A 247 8.86 24.07 27.76
CA TRP A 247 8.43 22.84 28.40
C TRP A 247 7.81 21.87 27.37
N ALA A 248 7.98 20.55 27.57
CA ALA A 248 7.55 19.53 26.62
C ALA A 248 6.05 19.64 26.24
N SER A 249 5.21 20.10 27.18
CA SER A 249 3.78 20.36 26.93
C SER A 249 3.49 21.31 25.76
N ALA A 250 4.39 22.26 25.46
CA ALA A 250 4.23 23.16 24.34
C ALA A 250 4.32 22.43 22.98
N ALA A 251 5.15 21.39 22.91
CA ALA A 251 5.24 20.51 21.73
C ALA A 251 4.02 19.58 21.67
N TYR A 252 3.65 19.00 22.83
CA TYR A 252 2.47 18.14 22.94
C TYR A 252 1.19 18.85 22.52
N TYR A 253 1.03 20.14 22.83
CA TYR A 253 -0.09 20.93 22.33
C TYR A 253 -0.17 20.96 20.80
N CYS A 254 0.96 21.10 20.12
CA CYS A 254 1.01 21.07 18.66
C CYS A 254 0.55 19.69 18.15
N PHE A 255 1.02 18.62 18.77
CA PHE A 255 0.67 17.24 18.39
C PHE A 255 -0.79 16.89 18.69
N GLN A 256 -1.38 17.38 19.78
CA GLN A 256 -2.79 17.16 20.15
C GLN A 256 -3.76 17.93 19.26
N ASN A 257 -3.50 19.22 19.04
CA ASN A 257 -4.49 20.12 18.45
C ASN A 257 -4.33 20.27 16.93
N GLN A 258 -3.11 20.10 16.42
CA GLN A 258 -2.80 20.34 15.01
C GLN A 258 -2.21 19.09 14.35
N GLY A 259 -1.62 18.17 15.11
CA GLY A 259 -0.86 17.04 14.59
C GLY A 259 0.55 17.43 14.16
N ALA A 260 1.47 16.48 14.25
CA ALA A 260 2.87 16.65 13.87
C ALA A 260 3.03 16.70 12.34
N VAL A 261 3.88 17.62 11.87
CA VAL A 261 4.34 17.70 10.48
C VAL A 261 5.76 17.15 10.38
N THR A 262 6.20 16.78 9.18
CA THR A 262 7.55 16.27 8.95
C THR A 262 8.57 17.41 8.87
N GLU A 263 9.82 17.10 9.23
CA GLU A 263 10.98 18.00 9.15
C GLU A 263 11.18 18.55 7.73
N ALA A 264 10.95 17.71 6.73
CA ALA A 264 10.84 18.06 5.31
C ALA A 264 9.96 19.31 5.04
N CYS A 265 8.82 19.39 5.70
CA CYS A 265 7.77 20.38 5.39
C CYS A 265 7.91 21.63 6.25
N MET A 266 8.60 21.53 7.39
CA MET A 266 8.97 22.67 8.23
C MET A 266 10.37 22.44 8.81
N PRO A 267 11.44 22.70 8.04
CA PRO A 267 12.81 22.41 8.47
C PRO A 267 13.21 23.18 9.72
N TYR A 268 14.09 22.58 10.52
CA TYR A 268 14.64 23.19 11.71
C TYR A 268 15.62 24.32 11.38
N LEU A 269 15.17 25.54 11.69
CA LEU A 269 15.92 26.78 11.52
C LEU A 269 16.61 27.22 12.81
N GLY A 270 16.14 26.74 13.96
CA GLY A 270 16.70 27.10 15.27
C GLY A 270 16.51 28.59 15.59
N ALA A 271 15.37 29.16 15.20
CA ALA A 271 15.01 30.55 15.45
C ALA A 271 13.53 30.65 15.85
N ASP A 272 13.19 31.73 16.55
CA ASP A 272 11.82 32.07 16.94
C ASP A 272 11.09 32.88 15.83
N PRO A 273 9.75 33.01 15.89
CA PRO A 273 9.05 33.97 15.05
C PRO A 273 9.44 35.43 15.38
N PRO A 274 9.54 36.33 14.37
CA PRO A 274 9.14 36.15 12.97
C PRO A 274 10.21 35.55 12.05
N GLU A 275 11.45 35.37 12.51
CA GLU A 275 12.56 34.83 11.70
C GLU A 275 12.28 33.42 11.19
N ALA A 276 11.57 32.60 11.99
CA ALA A 276 10.98 31.34 11.58
C ALA A 276 9.47 31.34 11.85
N PRO A 277 8.63 31.71 10.86
CA PRO A 277 7.19 31.79 11.07
C PRO A 277 6.53 30.40 11.18
N CYS A 278 5.39 30.33 11.87
CA CYS A 278 4.57 29.12 11.90
C CYS A 278 3.90 28.87 10.54
N LEU A 279 4.30 27.82 9.83
CA LEU A 279 3.79 27.43 8.51
C LEU A 279 2.98 26.14 8.52
N GLN A 280 2.51 25.69 9.69
CA GLN A 280 1.83 24.40 9.82
C GLN A 280 0.45 24.31 9.13
N SER A 281 -0.16 25.45 8.78
CA SER A 281 -1.49 25.49 8.17
C SER A 281 -1.44 24.94 6.73
N GLY A 282 -2.37 24.04 6.38
CA GLY A 282 -2.39 23.39 5.07
C GLY A 282 -1.41 22.23 4.90
N LEU A 283 -0.49 22.01 5.85
CA LEU A 283 0.40 20.86 5.83
C LEU A 283 -0.31 19.61 6.36
N LYS A 284 -0.09 18.47 5.70
CA LYS A 284 -0.58 17.17 6.14
C LYS A 284 0.08 16.73 7.46
N LYS A 285 -0.67 15.96 8.25
CA LYS A 285 -0.35 15.59 9.62
C LYS A 285 -0.08 14.10 9.70
N TYR A 286 0.95 13.72 10.43
CA TYR A 286 1.47 12.35 10.46
C TYR A 286 1.51 11.72 11.84
N GLY A 287 1.41 12.52 12.90
CA GLY A 287 1.40 12.02 14.27
C GLY A 287 0.46 12.83 15.14
N TYR A 288 -0.45 12.15 15.83
CA TYR A 288 -1.32 12.74 16.83
C TYR A 288 -1.07 12.04 18.17
N ILE A 289 -1.24 12.78 19.25
CA ILE A 289 -1.32 12.21 20.59
C ILE A 289 -2.67 12.59 21.16
N THR A 290 -3.29 11.73 21.95
CA THR A 290 -4.56 12.06 22.60
C THR A 290 -4.32 12.82 23.89
N ASP A 291 -3.28 12.44 24.64
CA ASP A 291 -2.96 12.95 25.96
C ASP A 291 -1.51 12.60 26.34
N TYR A 292 -1.05 13.02 27.51
CA TYR A 292 0.23 12.62 28.09
C TYR A 292 0.13 12.49 29.61
N ASN A 293 1.01 11.69 30.20
CA ASN A 293 1.04 11.42 31.64
C ASN A 293 2.30 12.00 32.28
N TYR A 294 2.16 12.54 33.48
CA TYR A 294 3.31 12.78 34.36
C TYR A 294 3.60 11.53 35.19
N ILE A 295 4.82 11.01 35.09
CA ILE A 295 5.24 9.81 35.82
C ILE A 295 6.07 10.23 37.03
N SER A 296 5.80 9.62 38.18
CA SER A 296 6.60 9.88 39.39
C SER A 296 8.07 9.49 39.18
N ASN A 297 8.98 10.26 39.78
CA ASN A 297 10.41 9.93 39.82
C ASN A 297 10.68 8.73 40.76
N ASP A 298 10.28 7.56 40.29
CA ASP A 298 10.52 6.25 40.90
C ASP A 298 11.02 5.30 39.81
N VAL A 299 12.10 4.58 40.10
CA VAL A 299 12.75 3.71 39.11
C VAL A 299 11.79 2.66 38.55
N GLN A 300 10.92 2.07 39.37
CA GLN A 300 9.99 1.05 38.88
C GLN A 300 8.88 1.68 38.03
N GLN A 301 8.41 2.89 38.39
CA GLN A 301 7.39 3.60 37.63
C GLN A 301 7.89 4.03 36.25
N ILE A 302 9.12 4.52 36.14
CA ILE A 302 9.73 4.87 34.85
C ILE A 302 9.97 3.61 34.00
N LYS A 303 10.44 2.50 34.60
CA LYS A 303 10.58 1.22 33.88
C LYS A 303 9.26 0.67 33.36
N LEU A 304 8.18 0.81 34.13
CA LEU A 304 6.82 0.47 33.69
C LEU A 304 6.40 1.35 32.50
N ALA A 305 6.69 2.65 32.56
CA ALA A 305 6.39 3.56 31.47
C ALA A 305 7.15 3.18 30.19
N LEU A 306 8.42 2.80 30.32
CA LEU A 306 9.28 2.39 29.21
C LEU A 306 8.82 1.12 28.48
N GLN A 307 7.96 0.29 29.07
CA GLN A 307 7.36 -0.85 28.38
C GLN A 307 6.48 -0.43 27.20
N ASN A 308 5.97 0.80 27.20
CA ASN A 308 5.13 1.35 26.13
C ASN A 308 5.92 2.22 25.13
N GLY A 309 7.22 2.41 25.34
CA GLY A 309 8.08 3.25 24.50
C GLY A 309 8.95 4.21 25.32
N PRO A 310 9.91 4.89 24.67
CA PRO A 310 10.73 5.93 25.32
C PRO A 310 9.90 7.03 26.00
N VAL A 311 10.47 7.67 27.02
CA VAL A 311 9.83 8.74 27.81
C VAL A 311 10.73 9.96 27.95
N CYS A 312 10.16 11.16 27.90
CA CYS A 312 10.91 12.40 28.10
C CYS A 312 11.23 12.61 29.58
N THR A 313 12.41 13.14 29.91
CA THR A 313 12.84 13.43 31.28
C THR A 313 13.75 14.66 31.38
N GLY A 314 13.76 15.26 32.58
CA GLY A 314 14.73 16.27 32.97
C GLY A 314 16.09 15.69 33.33
N ILE A 315 17.15 16.45 33.06
CA ILE A 315 18.51 16.19 33.52
C ILE A 315 19.23 17.50 33.84
N ALA A 316 20.23 17.42 34.72
CA ALA A 316 21.19 18.48 34.99
C ALA A 316 22.25 18.54 33.87
N GLY A 317 22.09 19.46 32.92
CA GLY A 317 23.10 19.84 31.94
C GLY A 317 24.22 20.65 32.60
N THR A 318 25.15 19.97 33.27
CA THR A 318 26.34 20.55 33.91
C THR A 318 27.55 20.53 32.97
N ASP A 319 28.67 21.11 33.43
CA ASP A 319 29.96 20.99 32.72
C ASP A 319 30.40 19.52 32.64
N LEU A 320 30.11 18.71 33.67
CA LEU A 320 30.40 17.27 33.71
C LEU A 320 29.57 16.51 32.68
N PHE A 321 28.26 16.81 32.60
CA PHE A 321 27.38 16.16 31.61
C PHE A 321 27.79 16.52 30.19
N GLU A 322 28.07 17.79 29.92
CA GLU A 322 28.55 18.24 28.60
C GLU A 322 29.84 17.56 28.17
N SER A 323 30.77 17.35 29.12
CA SER A 323 32.05 16.71 28.84
C SER A 323 32.00 15.19 28.85
N TYR A 324 30.85 14.55 29.11
CA TYR A 324 30.73 13.10 29.13
C TYR A 324 31.11 12.48 27.76
N SER A 325 31.97 11.46 27.78
CA SER A 325 32.39 10.74 26.58
C SER A 325 32.20 9.22 26.64
N GLY A 326 31.79 8.67 27.77
CA GLY A 326 31.47 7.24 27.91
C GLY A 326 31.52 6.74 29.36
N GLY A 327 30.90 5.59 29.63
CA GLY A 327 30.83 4.99 30.97
C GLY A 327 29.57 5.36 31.75
N CYS A 328 29.56 5.17 33.07
CA CYS A 328 28.38 5.40 33.91
C CYS A 328 28.37 6.83 34.49
N PHE A 329 27.59 7.72 33.89
CA PHE A 329 27.49 9.11 34.35
C PHE A 329 26.84 9.22 35.74
N GLU A 330 27.56 9.86 36.67
CA GLU A 330 27.10 10.13 38.03
C GLU A 330 27.50 11.56 38.46
N GLU A 331 26.57 12.29 39.09
CA GLU A 331 26.83 13.59 39.71
C GLU A 331 25.77 13.95 40.77
N TYR A 332 26.11 14.88 41.66
CA TYR A 332 25.22 15.36 42.73
C TYR A 332 24.21 16.45 42.28
N GLY A 333 24.09 16.72 40.98
CA GLY A 333 23.17 17.70 40.44
C GLY A 333 21.72 17.37 40.79
N ASN A 334 21.00 18.32 41.40
CA ASN A 334 19.61 18.14 41.84
C ASN A 334 18.62 19.15 41.25
N TRP A 335 19.04 19.89 40.22
CA TRP A 335 18.20 20.82 39.47
C TRP A 335 18.14 20.40 37.99
N VAL A 336 17.01 20.70 37.33
CA VAL A 336 16.80 20.40 35.91
C VAL A 336 16.98 21.67 35.10
N ASN A 337 17.78 21.60 34.04
CA ASN A 337 17.97 22.68 33.06
C ASN A 337 18.03 22.17 31.60
N HIS A 338 17.92 20.86 31.40
CA HIS A 338 17.94 20.22 30.08
C HIS A 338 16.92 19.08 30.00
N LEU A 339 16.38 18.81 28.81
CA LEU A 339 15.46 17.70 28.56
C LEU A 339 16.06 16.70 27.57
N VAL A 340 15.91 15.42 27.90
CA VAL A 340 16.42 14.28 27.14
C VAL A 340 15.37 13.17 27.10
N LEU A 341 15.61 12.14 26.30
CA LEU A 341 14.70 11.00 26.17
C LEU A 341 15.31 9.76 26.81
N ILE A 342 14.64 9.14 27.79
CA ILE A 342 15.03 7.82 28.28
C ILE A 342 14.55 6.79 27.26
N VAL A 343 15.49 6.05 26.66
CA VAL A 343 15.23 5.03 25.64
C VAL A 343 15.39 3.61 26.17
N GLY A 344 15.77 3.46 27.44
CA GLY A 344 16.01 2.17 28.04
C GLY A 344 16.61 2.26 29.43
N TYR A 345 16.93 1.11 29.99
CA TYR A 345 17.56 0.97 31.29
C TYR A 345 18.33 -0.35 31.38
N ASP A 346 19.31 -0.41 32.30
CA ASP A 346 20.10 -1.60 32.59
C ASP A 346 20.43 -1.67 34.08
N ASP A 347 19.87 -2.66 34.78
CA ASP A 347 20.06 -2.87 36.22
C ASP A 347 21.44 -3.42 36.58
N ARG A 348 22.21 -3.88 35.59
CA ARG A 348 23.55 -4.42 35.78
C ARG A 348 24.63 -3.41 35.44
N ALA A 349 24.26 -2.28 34.82
CA ALA A 349 25.17 -1.18 34.57
C ALA A 349 25.58 -0.48 35.88
N CYS A 350 26.62 0.36 35.82
CA CYS A 350 27.07 1.15 36.96
C CYS A 350 27.44 0.32 38.20
N ASN A 351 28.18 -0.79 38.03
CA ASN A 351 28.55 -1.68 39.14
C ASN A 351 27.35 -2.31 39.87
N GLU A 352 26.31 -2.72 39.13
CA GLU A 352 25.04 -3.27 39.66
C GLU A 352 24.14 -2.25 40.41
N ASP A 353 24.48 -0.96 40.39
CA ASP A 353 23.62 0.11 40.92
C ASP A 353 22.51 0.53 39.93
N GLY A 354 22.65 0.14 38.65
CA GLY A 354 21.67 0.34 37.59
C GLY A 354 21.70 1.75 36.95
N ALA A 355 21.28 1.81 35.67
CA ALA A 355 21.35 3.02 34.86
C ALA A 355 20.16 3.21 33.92
N TRP A 356 19.83 4.47 33.65
CA TRP A 356 19.04 4.90 32.50
C TRP A 356 19.92 4.98 31.24
N ILE A 357 19.38 4.57 30.10
CA ILE A 357 19.96 4.81 28.78
C ILE A 357 19.23 6.00 28.17
N ILE A 358 19.93 7.11 27.94
CA ILE A 358 19.32 8.34 27.42
C ILE A 358 19.78 8.66 26.00
N LYS A 359 18.89 9.21 25.19
CA LYS A 359 19.15 9.84 23.88
C LYS A 359 19.19 11.36 24.08
N ASN A 360 20.28 11.98 23.63
CA ASN A 360 20.45 13.43 23.69
C ASN A 360 20.20 14.10 22.32
N SER A 361 20.05 15.42 22.31
CA SER A 361 19.76 16.26 21.14
C SER A 361 20.95 17.14 20.74
N TRP A 362 22.18 16.75 21.09
CA TRP A 362 23.41 17.51 20.86
C TRP A 362 24.26 16.95 19.71
N GLY A 363 23.64 16.17 18.82
CA GLY A 363 24.32 15.47 17.73
C GLY A 363 25.00 14.18 18.17
N SER A 364 25.44 13.39 17.19
CA SER A 364 26.07 12.09 17.39
C SER A 364 27.46 12.16 18.01
N ASP A 365 28.09 13.34 18.04
CA ASP A 365 29.43 13.56 18.57
C ASP A 365 29.46 13.68 20.11
N PHE A 366 28.29 13.84 20.73
CA PHE A 366 28.14 13.83 22.17
C PHE A 366 28.15 12.41 22.74
N GLY A 367 28.88 12.16 23.83
CA GLY A 367 28.83 10.89 24.56
C GLY A 367 29.10 9.67 23.68
N GLU A 368 28.28 8.64 23.85
CA GLU A 368 28.35 7.38 23.11
C GLU A 368 27.42 7.42 21.88
N GLY A 369 27.83 8.15 20.84
CA GLY A 369 27.06 8.26 19.59
C GLY A 369 25.77 9.07 19.72
N GLY A 370 25.74 10.04 20.65
CA GLY A 370 24.57 10.84 21.03
C GLY A 370 23.80 10.29 22.24
N TYR A 371 24.30 9.23 22.89
CA TYR A 371 23.67 8.58 24.04
C TYR A 371 24.54 8.64 25.29
N ALA A 372 23.94 8.38 26.46
CA ALA A 372 24.66 8.21 27.71
C ALA A 372 23.99 7.19 28.63
N TYR A 373 24.78 6.53 29.48
CA TYR A 373 24.31 5.77 30.63
C TYR A 373 24.35 6.66 31.87
N VAL A 374 23.21 6.86 32.53
CA VAL A 374 23.10 7.71 33.73
C VAL A 374 22.61 6.89 34.90
N LYS A 375 23.38 6.86 36.00
CA LYS A 375 23.04 6.09 37.20
C LYS A 375 21.66 6.47 37.75
N TYR A 376 20.90 5.49 38.27
CA TYR A 376 19.62 5.78 38.92
C TYR A 376 19.78 6.79 40.07
N GLY A 377 18.88 7.78 40.13
CA GLY A 377 18.88 8.82 41.16
C GLY A 377 19.96 9.90 41.01
N SER A 378 20.73 9.89 39.91
CA SER A 378 21.80 10.84 39.64
C SER A 378 21.37 11.95 38.67
N ALA A 379 22.07 13.11 38.73
CA ALA A 379 21.94 14.22 37.77
C ALA A 379 20.50 14.75 37.59
N ALA A 380 19.66 14.63 38.61
CA ALA A 380 18.23 14.92 38.55
C ALA A 380 17.46 14.09 37.48
N THR A 381 18.06 13.03 36.92
CA THR A 381 17.46 12.20 35.87
C THR A 381 16.30 11.38 36.44
N GLY A 382 15.19 11.35 35.73
CA GLY A 382 13.93 10.78 36.22
C GLY A 382 13.01 11.83 36.86
N ASN A 383 13.43 13.09 36.99
CA ASN A 383 12.51 14.19 37.27
C ASN A 383 11.73 14.60 36.02
N ASN A 384 10.57 15.22 36.24
CA ASN A 384 9.73 15.79 35.19
C ASN A 384 9.43 14.79 34.05
N VAL A 385 9.18 13.52 34.39
CA VAL A 385 8.98 12.47 33.38
C VAL A 385 7.61 12.62 32.75
N THR A 386 7.58 12.68 31.43
CA THR A 386 6.35 12.67 30.63
C THR A 386 6.32 11.43 29.76
N GLN A 387 5.13 10.82 29.66
CA GLN A 387 4.86 9.69 28.79
C GLN A 387 3.70 10.03 27.87
N LEU A 388 3.92 10.00 26.56
CA LEU A 388 2.87 10.18 25.57
C LEU A 388 1.81 9.07 25.63
N GLN A 389 0.54 9.46 25.52
CA GLN A 389 -0.54 8.55 25.14
C GLN A 389 -0.72 8.64 23.62
N TYR A 390 0.10 7.85 22.93
CA TYR A 390 -0.01 7.70 21.48
C TYR A 390 -1.14 6.71 21.16
N VAL A 391 -2.14 7.17 20.41
CA VAL A 391 -3.16 6.30 19.82
C VAL A 391 -2.87 6.23 18.34
N ALA A 392 -2.54 5.05 17.86
CA ALA A 392 -2.32 4.88 16.44
C ALA A 392 -3.61 5.11 15.66
N PRO A 393 -3.53 5.74 14.49
CA PRO A 393 -4.66 5.87 13.59
C PRO A 393 -5.42 4.56 13.34
N PRO A 394 -6.76 4.61 13.18
CA PRO A 394 -7.60 3.43 12.96
C PRO A 394 -7.29 2.69 11.66
N THR A 395 -6.65 3.36 10.69
CA THR A 395 -6.28 2.80 9.39
C THR A 395 -4.80 3.00 9.09
N SER A 396 -4.17 2.04 8.42
CA SER A 396 -2.80 2.16 7.91
C SER A 396 -2.67 1.56 6.52
N PHE A 397 -1.79 2.15 5.72
CA PHE A 397 -1.49 1.64 4.38
C PHE A 397 -0.04 1.14 4.32
N THR A 398 0.17 0.04 3.62
CA THR A 398 1.50 -0.49 3.33
C THR A 398 1.67 -0.54 1.83
N ILE A 399 2.53 0.33 1.29
CA ILE A 399 2.88 0.28 -0.13
C ILE A 399 3.68 -1.01 -0.39
N THR A 400 3.24 -1.77 -1.38
CA THR A 400 3.79 -3.06 -1.82
C THR A 400 4.29 -2.97 -3.27
N GLY A 401 4.78 -4.08 -3.84
CA GLY A 401 5.19 -4.10 -5.26
C GLY A 401 6.66 -3.74 -5.52
N GLY A 402 7.53 -3.79 -4.51
CA GLY A 402 8.97 -3.64 -4.70
C GLY A 402 9.45 -2.24 -5.10
N ILE A 403 8.63 -1.21 -4.85
CA ILE A 403 9.00 0.19 -5.15
C ILE A 403 10.13 0.75 -4.26
N GLU A 404 10.40 0.10 -3.13
CA GLU A 404 11.43 0.54 -2.20
C GLU A 404 12.82 0.53 -2.87
N GLY A 405 13.41 1.72 -3.03
CA GLY A 405 14.69 1.91 -3.73
C GLY A 405 14.61 1.84 -5.25
N ALA A 406 13.41 1.90 -5.85
CA ALA A 406 13.24 1.88 -7.29
C ALA A 406 13.77 3.16 -7.97
N GLU A 407 14.40 2.99 -9.12
CA GLU A 407 14.63 4.07 -10.09
C GLU A 407 13.50 4.04 -11.13
N LEU A 408 12.67 5.07 -11.13
CA LEU A 408 11.54 5.24 -12.03
C LEU A 408 11.92 6.18 -13.17
N LEU A 409 11.68 5.76 -14.41
CA LEU A 409 11.88 6.62 -15.57
C LEU A 409 10.66 7.53 -15.76
N ALA A 410 10.91 8.79 -16.09
CA ALA A 410 9.87 9.72 -16.51
C ALA A 410 8.98 9.13 -17.63
N ASN A 411 7.67 9.36 -17.53
CA ASN A 411 6.61 8.89 -18.44
C ASN A 411 6.42 7.37 -18.50
N GLU A 412 7.15 6.61 -17.69
CA GLU A 412 6.89 5.21 -17.46
C GLU A 412 5.63 5.03 -16.62
N GLU A 413 4.93 3.92 -16.80
CA GLU A 413 3.87 3.52 -15.90
C GLU A 413 4.38 2.60 -14.81
N PHE A 414 4.05 2.94 -13.57
CA PHE A 414 4.34 2.15 -12.41
C PHE A 414 3.02 1.69 -11.79
N ASN A 415 2.84 0.38 -11.66
CA ASN A 415 1.70 -0.16 -10.91
C ASN A 415 1.97 0.03 -9.41
N LEU A 416 1.47 1.11 -8.84
CA LEU A 416 1.54 1.38 -7.42
C LEU A 416 0.58 0.42 -6.72
N GLN A 417 1.11 -0.40 -5.81
CA GLN A 417 0.30 -1.35 -5.06
C GLN A 417 0.34 -1.00 -3.58
N TRP A 418 -0.75 -1.23 -2.86
CA TRP A 418 -0.77 -1.10 -1.41
C TRP A 418 -1.73 -2.09 -0.76
N LEU A 419 -1.50 -2.34 0.52
CA LEU A 419 -2.39 -3.08 1.39
C LEU A 419 -2.97 -2.11 2.42
N THR A 420 -4.29 -2.17 2.59
CA THR A 420 -5.01 -1.41 3.62
C THR A 420 -5.30 -2.32 4.81
N SER A 421 -5.01 -1.84 6.02
CA SER A 421 -5.36 -2.54 7.27
C SER A 421 -5.96 -1.58 8.27
N GLY A 422 -6.94 -2.03 9.04
CA GLY A 422 -7.66 -1.20 10.01
C GLY A 422 -9.10 -0.95 9.59
N GLN A 423 -9.60 0.27 9.80
CA GLN A 423 -10.95 0.67 9.40
C GLN A 423 -11.08 0.68 7.86
N ALA A 424 -12.30 0.41 7.38
CA ALA A 424 -12.58 0.29 5.95
C ALA A 424 -12.54 1.67 5.30
N VAL A 425 -11.58 1.86 4.41
CA VAL A 425 -11.45 3.08 3.61
C VAL A 425 -11.91 2.78 2.18
N PRO A 426 -13.01 3.38 1.69
CA PRO A 426 -13.53 3.10 0.36
C PRO A 426 -12.67 3.72 -0.75
N THR A 427 -12.11 4.91 -0.50
CA THR A 427 -11.29 5.66 -1.46
C THR A 427 -10.00 6.19 -0.84
N VAL A 428 -8.95 6.23 -1.65
CA VAL A 428 -7.62 6.72 -1.26
C VAL A 428 -7.13 7.82 -2.20
N ASP A 429 -6.34 8.73 -1.63
CA ASP A 429 -5.52 9.66 -2.38
C ASP A 429 -4.08 9.18 -2.43
N LEU A 430 -3.47 9.41 -3.57
CA LEU A 430 -2.10 9.05 -3.89
C LEU A 430 -1.31 10.34 -4.09
N TRP A 431 -0.19 10.46 -3.39
CA TRP A 431 0.63 11.65 -3.40
C TRP A 431 2.09 11.30 -3.64
N LEU A 432 2.81 12.21 -4.29
CA LEU A 432 4.25 12.17 -4.47
C LEU A 432 4.89 13.31 -3.69
N GLY A 433 5.83 13.00 -2.80
CA GLY A 433 6.74 13.96 -2.17
C GLY A 433 8.12 13.91 -2.82
N LEU A 434 8.79 15.06 -2.97
CA LEU A 434 10.05 15.19 -3.71
C LEU A 434 11.13 15.86 -2.86
N ASP A 435 12.35 15.34 -2.90
CA ASP A 435 13.59 15.88 -2.33
C ASP A 435 13.48 16.44 -0.90
N GLY A 436 12.66 15.80 -0.06
CA GLY A 436 12.41 16.26 1.30
C GLY A 436 11.36 17.37 1.39
N HIS A 437 10.42 17.45 0.45
CA HIS A 437 9.22 18.29 0.49
C HIS A 437 7.95 17.43 0.70
N CYS A 438 6.92 18.00 1.35
CA CYS A 438 5.61 17.33 1.51
C CYS A 438 4.82 17.39 0.22
N HIS A 439 4.43 16.23 -0.31
CA HIS A 439 3.25 16.08 -1.18
C HIS A 439 3.15 17.14 -2.30
N ASP A 440 4.22 17.34 -3.07
CA ASP A 440 4.25 18.37 -4.12
C ASP A 440 3.23 18.10 -5.23
N ILE A 441 2.89 16.82 -5.45
CA ILE A 441 2.08 16.38 -6.57
C ILE A 441 1.02 15.39 -6.09
N LEU A 442 -0.25 15.77 -6.22
CA LEU A 442 -1.37 14.83 -6.18
C LEU A 442 -1.27 13.94 -7.42
N ILE A 443 -1.07 12.64 -7.21
CA ILE A 443 -1.05 11.65 -8.28
C ILE A 443 -2.48 11.35 -8.72
N ALA A 444 -3.35 11.09 -7.76
CA ALA A 444 -4.75 10.80 -7.96
C ALA A 444 -5.53 11.00 -6.65
N GLU A 445 -6.77 11.43 -6.78
CA GLU A 445 -7.74 11.59 -5.69
C GLU A 445 -8.91 10.64 -5.86
N ASP A 446 -9.57 10.29 -4.76
CA ASP A 446 -10.77 9.45 -4.73
C ASP A 446 -10.63 8.09 -5.47
N VAL A 447 -9.42 7.52 -5.45
CA VAL A 447 -9.14 6.22 -6.09
C VAL A 447 -9.83 5.11 -5.30
N PRO A 448 -10.62 4.21 -5.92
CA PRO A 448 -11.16 3.04 -5.24
C PRO A 448 -10.06 2.25 -4.53
N ASN A 449 -10.27 1.87 -3.28
CA ASN A 449 -9.26 1.17 -2.49
C ASN A 449 -9.20 -0.34 -2.82
N ASP A 450 -8.94 -0.67 -4.08
CA ASP A 450 -8.75 -2.05 -4.58
C ASP A 450 -7.32 -2.58 -4.37
N GLY A 451 -6.42 -1.72 -3.89
CA GLY A 451 -5.03 -2.06 -3.57
C GLY A 451 -4.04 -1.81 -4.72
N SER A 452 -4.46 -1.19 -5.82
CA SER A 452 -3.54 -0.82 -6.90
C SER A 452 -3.95 0.44 -7.67
N TYR A 453 -2.95 1.11 -8.24
CA TYR A 453 -3.17 2.24 -9.14
C TYR A 453 -2.05 2.31 -10.16
N LEU A 454 -2.41 2.40 -11.43
CA LEU A 454 -1.45 2.55 -12.49
C LEU A 454 -1.04 4.03 -12.62
N TRP A 455 0.13 4.37 -12.11
CA TRP A 455 0.66 5.72 -12.09
C TRP A 455 1.57 5.98 -13.29
N THR A 456 1.28 7.00 -14.10
CA THR A 456 2.27 7.53 -15.06
C THR A 456 3.21 8.50 -14.35
N VAL A 457 4.49 8.13 -14.28
CA VAL A 457 5.52 8.91 -13.59
C VAL A 457 5.71 10.25 -14.31
N PRO A 458 5.60 11.40 -13.63
CA PRO A 458 5.76 12.70 -14.25
C PRO A 458 7.20 12.89 -14.75
N ASN A 459 7.37 13.61 -15.87
CA ASN A 459 8.72 13.94 -16.34
C ASN A 459 9.38 15.01 -15.48
N MET A 460 10.11 14.55 -14.48
CA MET A 460 10.84 15.39 -13.54
C MET A 460 12.01 14.61 -12.94
N SER A 461 13.04 15.32 -12.48
CA SER A 461 14.19 14.68 -11.82
C SER A 461 14.05 14.85 -10.31
N SER A 462 14.23 13.77 -9.56
CA SER A 462 14.31 13.80 -8.11
C SER A 462 15.27 12.71 -7.63
N ASP A 463 16.23 13.08 -6.79
CA ASP A 463 17.15 12.12 -6.18
C ASP A 463 16.46 11.37 -5.03
N PHE A 464 15.42 11.97 -4.44
CA PHE A 464 14.62 11.40 -3.35
C PHE A 464 13.13 11.67 -3.53
N ALA A 465 12.33 10.68 -3.91
CA ALA A 465 10.88 10.75 -3.91
C ALA A 465 10.27 9.76 -2.91
N SER A 466 9.08 10.08 -2.42
CA SER A 466 8.26 9.20 -1.59
C SER A 466 6.84 9.18 -2.09
N LEU A 467 6.26 7.98 -2.14
CA LEU A 467 4.84 7.83 -2.42
C LEU A 467 4.09 7.75 -1.11
N VAL A 468 2.94 8.39 -1.06
CA VAL A 468 2.04 8.38 0.08
C VAL A 468 0.64 7.98 -0.38
N VAL A 469 0.06 7.00 0.31
CA VAL A 469 -1.33 6.58 0.19
C VAL A 469 -2.04 6.99 1.48
N CYS A 470 -3.19 7.67 1.36
CA CYS A 470 -4.02 8.04 2.51
C CYS A 470 -5.50 8.07 2.13
N PRO A 471 -6.45 8.13 3.08
CA PRO A 471 -7.87 8.26 2.77
C PRO A 471 -8.19 9.60 2.09
N SER A 472 -9.16 9.63 1.17
CA SER A 472 -9.44 10.81 0.32
C SER A 472 -10.06 12.01 1.00
N THR A 473 -10.95 11.84 1.98
CA THR A 473 -11.46 12.94 2.82
C THR A 473 -12.10 12.42 4.12
N GLY A 474 -12.07 13.21 5.21
CA GLY A 474 -13.20 13.23 6.15
C GLY A 474 -12.94 12.97 7.64
N THR A 475 -12.57 11.76 8.08
CA THR A 475 -12.59 11.42 9.53
C THR A 475 -11.68 10.28 9.97
N GLU A 476 -10.82 9.74 9.11
CA GLU A 476 -9.94 8.63 9.49
C GLU A 476 -8.48 9.04 9.39
N GLU A 477 -7.83 9.09 10.54
CA GLU A 477 -6.39 9.20 10.61
C GLU A 477 -5.79 7.91 9.99
N GLY A 478 -4.74 8.06 9.19
CA GLY A 478 -4.03 6.92 8.60
C GLY A 478 -3.29 7.29 7.32
N TYR A 479 -2.10 6.75 7.12
CA TYR A 479 -1.35 6.86 5.87
C TYR A 479 -0.38 5.69 5.72
N GLY A 480 0.06 5.47 4.50
CA GLY A 480 1.20 4.63 4.16
C GLY A 480 2.15 5.41 3.31
N MET A 481 3.43 5.34 3.65
CA MET A 481 4.48 5.96 2.86
C MET A 481 5.59 4.96 2.58
N THR A 482 6.32 5.13 1.48
CA THR A 482 7.53 4.36 1.23
C THR A 482 8.58 4.66 2.29
N SER A 483 9.30 3.62 2.72
CA SER A 483 10.31 3.65 3.77
C SER A 483 11.70 4.07 3.26
N SER A 484 11.90 4.07 1.94
CA SER A 484 13.14 4.41 1.26
C SER A 484 12.95 5.44 0.13
N ARG A 485 14.08 5.96 -0.32
CA ARG A 485 14.22 7.01 -1.33
C ARG A 485 13.99 6.41 -2.72
N ILE A 486 12.81 6.66 -3.31
CA ILE A 486 12.55 6.42 -4.75
C ILE A 486 13.40 7.43 -5.53
N ARG A 487 13.91 7.07 -6.70
CA ARG A 487 14.56 8.03 -7.58
C ARG A 487 13.72 8.22 -8.84
N ILE A 488 13.41 9.46 -9.20
CA ILE A 488 12.75 9.75 -10.49
C ILE A 488 13.81 10.30 -11.42
N LEU A 489 14.09 9.55 -12.47
CA LEU A 489 14.99 9.94 -13.53
C LEU A 489 14.19 10.76 -14.55
N GLY A 490 14.21 12.07 -14.35
CA GLY A 490 13.73 13.04 -15.33
C GLY A 490 14.68 13.14 -16.50
N HIS A 491 14.14 13.44 -17.68
CA HIS A 491 14.92 13.49 -18.90
C HIS A 491 14.55 14.68 -19.78
N ALA A 492 15.47 15.02 -20.69
CA ALA A 492 15.30 16.19 -21.52
C ALA A 492 14.24 15.93 -22.60
N ILE A 493 13.45 16.96 -22.86
CA ILE A 493 12.41 16.92 -23.88
C ILE A 493 13.01 17.29 -25.24
N ARG A 494 12.59 16.58 -26.29
CA ARG A 494 12.83 16.90 -27.70
C ARG A 494 11.48 17.14 -28.38
N TYR A 495 11.38 18.22 -29.13
CA TYR A 495 10.15 18.59 -29.83
C TYR A 495 10.25 18.23 -31.32
N VAL A 496 9.17 17.71 -31.89
CA VAL A 496 9.06 17.39 -33.32
C VAL A 496 7.80 18.02 -33.91
N SER A 497 7.95 18.83 -34.96
CA SER A 497 6.84 19.49 -35.64
C SER A 497 7.13 19.61 -37.13
N ALA A 498 6.10 19.38 -37.96
CA ALA A 498 6.20 19.59 -39.41
C ALA A 498 6.61 21.03 -39.78
N ALA A 499 6.38 22.01 -38.89
CA ALA A 499 6.77 23.40 -39.06
C ALA A 499 8.01 23.82 -38.24
N GLY A 500 8.73 22.87 -37.64
CA GLY A 500 9.94 23.11 -36.85
C GLY A 500 11.04 23.83 -37.62
N SER A 501 12.08 24.32 -36.95
CA SER A 501 13.24 24.94 -37.63
C SER A 501 14.41 23.97 -37.85
N ASN A 502 14.25 22.71 -37.43
CA ASN A 502 15.26 21.64 -37.48
C ASN A 502 16.63 22.04 -36.90
N THR A 503 16.60 22.81 -35.80
CA THR A 503 17.82 23.28 -35.13
C THR A 503 18.07 22.44 -33.87
N ALA A 504 19.05 21.53 -33.93
CA ALA A 504 19.46 20.76 -32.76
C ALA A 504 19.86 21.69 -31.59
N PRO A 505 19.58 21.32 -30.32
CA PRO A 505 19.20 19.99 -29.82
C PRO A 505 17.68 19.77 -29.70
N TYR A 506 16.83 20.55 -30.38
CA TYR A 506 15.37 20.37 -30.39
C TYR A 506 14.68 20.51 -29.02
N THR A 507 15.26 21.27 -28.10
CA THR A 507 14.78 21.41 -26.71
C THR A 507 13.70 22.48 -26.52
N THR A 508 13.23 23.12 -27.60
CA THR A 508 12.10 24.07 -27.56
C THR A 508 11.16 23.85 -28.74
N PRO A 509 9.86 24.19 -28.64
CA PRO A 509 8.93 24.14 -29.78
C PRO A 509 9.43 24.87 -31.04
N GLN A 510 10.09 26.02 -30.88
CA GLN A 510 10.59 26.82 -32.02
C GLN A 510 11.79 26.16 -32.70
N THR A 511 12.55 25.36 -31.96
CA THR A 511 13.69 24.59 -32.47
C THR A 511 13.34 23.15 -32.81
N ALA A 512 12.05 22.79 -32.83
CA ALA A 512 11.60 21.42 -33.08
C ALA A 512 12.22 20.81 -34.35
N ALA A 513 12.52 19.51 -34.29
CA ALA A 513 12.93 18.74 -35.46
C ALA A 513 11.77 18.62 -36.45
N HIS A 514 12.09 18.56 -37.74
CA HIS A 514 11.11 18.19 -38.78
C HIS A 514 10.92 16.68 -38.86
N ASP A 515 11.98 15.94 -38.57
CA ASP A 515 12.05 14.49 -38.66
C ASP A 515 12.14 13.87 -37.25
N ILE A 516 11.38 12.82 -37.00
CA ILE A 516 11.34 12.15 -35.69
C ILE A 516 12.68 11.46 -35.41
N GLN A 517 13.33 10.86 -36.41
CA GLN A 517 14.62 10.19 -36.23
C GLN A 517 15.72 11.17 -35.82
N ASP A 518 15.72 12.40 -36.35
CA ASP A 518 16.66 13.44 -35.92
C ASP A 518 16.52 13.73 -34.42
N ALA A 519 15.29 13.86 -33.91
CA ALA A 519 15.04 14.04 -32.48
C ALA A 519 15.47 12.82 -31.66
N LEU A 520 15.20 11.60 -32.14
CA LEU A 520 15.64 10.35 -31.51
C LEU A 520 17.18 10.25 -31.44
N LEU A 521 17.91 10.68 -32.48
CA LEU A 521 19.38 10.71 -32.47
C LEU A 521 19.96 11.74 -31.51
N ALA A 522 19.21 12.81 -31.22
CA ALA A 522 19.59 13.83 -30.25
C ALA A 522 19.27 13.46 -28.80
N CYS A 523 18.61 12.33 -28.56
CA CYS A 523 18.30 11.84 -27.22
C CYS A 523 19.54 11.26 -26.55
N THR A 524 19.72 11.57 -25.26
CA THR A 524 20.77 10.99 -24.41
C THR A 524 20.12 10.35 -23.18
N GLY A 525 20.01 9.03 -23.16
CA GLY A 525 19.32 8.30 -22.08
C GLY A 525 17.81 8.18 -22.34
N ALA A 526 16.99 8.31 -21.30
CA ALA A 526 15.53 8.11 -21.34
C ALA A 526 14.75 9.41 -21.68
N ASP A 527 15.31 10.22 -22.57
CA ASP A 527 14.69 11.45 -23.08
C ASP A 527 13.30 11.21 -23.66
N SER A 528 12.49 12.27 -23.72
CA SER A 528 11.14 12.22 -24.28
C SER A 528 11.08 13.01 -25.58
N VAL A 529 10.54 12.40 -26.63
CA VAL A 529 10.28 13.01 -27.93
C VAL A 529 8.78 13.28 -28.06
N LEU A 530 8.41 14.55 -28.00
CA LEU A 530 7.04 15.04 -28.12
C LEU A 530 6.79 15.39 -29.59
N VAL A 531 5.76 14.80 -30.18
CA VAL A 531 5.43 14.96 -31.60
C VAL A 531 4.11 15.68 -31.73
N ALA A 532 4.12 16.83 -32.41
CA ALA A 532 2.91 17.56 -32.73
C ALA A 532 1.99 16.74 -33.67
N GLY A 533 0.69 17.05 -33.65
CA GLY A 533 -0.27 16.51 -34.60
C GLY A 533 0.13 16.87 -36.04
N GLY A 534 0.06 15.88 -36.93
CA GLY A 534 0.55 16.01 -38.30
C GLY A 534 0.86 14.68 -38.97
N GLN A 535 1.26 14.75 -40.24
CA GLN A 535 1.65 13.60 -41.06
C GLN A 535 3.17 13.54 -41.17
N TYR A 536 3.75 12.43 -40.73
CA TYR A 536 5.19 12.19 -40.74
C TYR A 536 5.53 10.99 -41.61
N ARG A 537 6.65 11.06 -42.32
CA ARG A 537 7.13 9.99 -43.20
C ARG A 537 8.56 9.65 -42.83
N GLY A 538 8.84 8.38 -42.55
CA GLY A 538 10.20 7.96 -42.22
C GLY A 538 10.27 6.60 -41.52
N ASN A 539 11.50 6.11 -41.41
CA ASN A 539 11.84 4.91 -40.66
C ASN A 539 12.66 5.32 -39.44
N MET A 540 12.27 4.83 -38.28
CA MET A 540 12.84 5.18 -36.99
C MET A 540 13.48 3.96 -36.32
N VAL A 541 14.53 4.19 -35.56
CA VAL A 541 15.17 3.21 -34.70
C VAL A 541 15.21 3.75 -33.27
N LEU A 542 14.57 3.02 -32.38
CA LEU A 542 14.56 3.24 -30.94
C LEU A 542 15.56 2.27 -30.29
N SER A 543 16.77 2.77 -30.00
CA SER A 543 17.88 1.97 -29.44
C SER A 543 18.09 2.15 -27.93
N GLY A 544 17.32 3.04 -27.30
CA GLY A 544 17.41 3.37 -25.88
C GLY A 544 16.03 3.55 -25.25
N PRO A 545 15.95 3.80 -23.93
CA PRO A 545 14.69 3.89 -23.17
C PRO A 545 13.95 5.22 -23.40
N VAL A 546 13.83 5.65 -24.65
CA VAL A 546 13.23 6.93 -25.05
C VAL A 546 11.71 6.80 -25.10
N ALA A 547 11.01 7.83 -24.65
CA ALA A 547 9.57 7.94 -24.78
C ALA A 547 9.20 8.71 -26.06
N LEU A 548 8.52 8.07 -27.00
CA LEU A 548 8.00 8.69 -28.22
C LEU A 548 6.50 8.94 -28.06
N LEU A 549 6.13 10.22 -27.93
CA LEU A 549 4.80 10.66 -27.50
C LEU A 549 4.13 11.53 -28.58
N GLY A 550 3.09 11.02 -29.23
CA GLY A 550 2.24 11.77 -30.15
C GLY A 550 1.08 12.49 -29.46
N GLY A 551 0.31 13.25 -30.25
CA GLY A 551 -0.93 13.88 -29.79
C GLY A 551 -0.81 15.32 -29.29
N TYR A 552 0.26 16.05 -29.63
CA TYR A 552 0.44 17.43 -29.14
C TYR A 552 -0.09 18.49 -30.09
N SER A 553 -0.63 19.58 -29.56
CA SER A 553 -0.91 20.80 -30.33
C SER A 553 0.36 21.34 -30.99
N SER A 554 0.22 22.13 -32.06
CA SER A 554 1.39 22.68 -32.78
C SER A 554 2.32 23.56 -31.93
N ASP A 555 1.80 24.10 -30.82
CA ASP A 555 2.54 24.88 -29.84
C ASP A 555 2.95 24.08 -28.59
N PHE A 556 2.61 22.78 -28.54
CA PHE A 556 2.86 21.85 -27.44
C PHE A 556 2.27 22.26 -26.09
N SER A 557 1.28 23.16 -26.08
CA SER A 557 0.58 23.58 -24.86
C SER A 557 -0.47 22.57 -24.38
N THR A 558 -0.98 21.72 -25.29
CA THR A 558 -2.05 20.76 -25.02
C THR A 558 -1.69 19.40 -25.63
N ARG A 559 -2.02 18.32 -24.93
CA ARG A 559 -1.95 16.96 -25.48
C ARG A 559 -3.33 16.33 -25.49
N ASP A 560 -3.77 15.91 -26.68
CA ASP A 560 -5.00 15.17 -26.92
C ASP A 560 -4.77 14.33 -28.19
N VAL A 561 -4.71 13.01 -28.01
CA VAL A 561 -4.36 12.05 -29.07
C VAL A 561 -5.45 11.94 -30.15
N GLU A 562 -6.69 12.32 -29.84
CA GLU A 562 -7.80 12.32 -30.79
C GLU A 562 -7.84 13.63 -31.58
N THR A 563 -7.67 14.76 -30.90
CA THR A 563 -7.73 16.09 -31.53
C THR A 563 -6.47 16.41 -32.35
N TYR A 564 -5.28 16.07 -31.83
CA TYR A 564 -4.00 16.40 -32.44
C TYR A 564 -3.26 15.16 -32.94
N GLU A 565 -3.94 14.36 -33.74
CA GLU A 565 -3.43 13.07 -34.21
C GLU A 565 -2.04 13.17 -34.88
N THR A 566 -1.09 12.40 -34.36
CA THR A 566 0.23 12.19 -34.98
C THR A 566 0.16 10.93 -35.85
N ARG A 567 0.16 11.10 -37.18
CA ARG A 567 0.19 9.99 -38.13
C ARG A 567 1.59 9.74 -38.68
N ILE A 568 1.98 8.49 -38.71
CA ILE A 568 3.24 8.02 -39.29
C ILE A 568 2.93 7.08 -40.45
N GLN A 569 3.49 7.39 -41.62
CA GLN A 569 3.47 6.54 -42.80
C GLN A 569 4.89 6.12 -43.16
N SER A 570 5.07 4.86 -43.56
CA SER A 570 6.37 4.39 -44.05
C SER A 570 6.30 3.37 -45.19
N PHE A 571 7.33 3.39 -46.03
CA PHE A 571 7.55 2.38 -47.09
C PHE A 571 8.44 1.21 -46.63
N GLN A 572 8.92 1.24 -45.38
CA GLN A 572 9.53 0.12 -44.65
C GLN A 572 8.89 0.06 -43.24
N THR A 573 9.39 -0.81 -42.37
CA THR A 573 8.93 -0.83 -40.97
C THR A 573 9.15 0.53 -40.31
N ALA A 574 8.07 1.16 -39.83
CA ALA A 574 8.09 2.53 -39.35
C ALA A 574 8.99 2.70 -38.11
N VAL A 575 8.91 1.83 -37.10
CA VAL A 575 9.73 1.92 -35.89
C VAL A 575 10.35 0.57 -35.55
N ARG A 576 11.67 0.56 -35.35
CA ARG A 576 12.43 -0.61 -34.90
C ARG A 576 12.88 -0.42 -33.46
N ILE A 577 12.52 -1.34 -32.57
CA ILE A 577 12.86 -1.32 -31.15
C ILE A 577 13.79 -2.52 -30.89
N LEU A 578 15.05 -2.25 -30.57
CA LEU A 578 16.14 -3.25 -30.56
C LEU A 578 16.75 -3.46 -29.16
N SER A 579 17.50 -4.56 -29.00
CA SER A 579 18.06 -5.11 -27.75
C SER A 579 19.11 -4.26 -27.01
N GLY A 580 19.09 -2.94 -27.15
CA GLY A 580 19.90 -2.00 -26.35
C GLY A 580 19.26 -1.66 -25.00
N SER A 581 18.00 -2.06 -24.77
CA SER A 581 17.22 -1.64 -23.61
C SER A 581 16.52 -2.82 -22.95
N GLY A 582 17.18 -3.49 -22.00
CA GLY A 582 16.48 -4.30 -20.98
C GLY A 582 15.46 -3.49 -20.13
N GLN A 583 15.03 -2.31 -20.59
CA GLN A 583 14.16 -1.32 -19.96
C GLN A 583 13.28 -0.59 -21.01
N LYS A 584 11.96 -0.77 -20.92
CA LYS A 584 10.86 0.24 -20.87
C LYS A 584 10.87 1.50 -21.77
N GLY A 585 11.25 1.42 -23.05
CA GLY A 585 10.89 2.48 -24.00
C GLY A 585 9.36 2.65 -24.12
N VAL A 586 8.87 3.86 -24.40
CA VAL A 586 7.42 4.15 -24.48
C VAL A 586 7.05 4.62 -25.89
N VAL A 587 5.96 4.11 -26.45
CA VAL A 587 5.33 4.62 -27.68
C VAL A 587 3.86 4.91 -27.37
N ASP A 588 3.44 6.17 -27.45
CA ASP A 588 2.12 6.60 -26.98
C ASP A 588 1.44 7.58 -27.92
N GLY A 589 0.18 7.32 -28.27
CA GLY A 589 -0.67 8.29 -28.95
C GLY A 589 -0.31 8.51 -30.43
N ILE A 590 0.17 7.46 -31.10
CA ILE A 590 0.60 7.51 -32.50
C ILE A 590 -0.32 6.64 -33.36
N THR A 591 -0.77 7.21 -34.47
CA THR A 591 -1.43 6.46 -35.54
C THR A 591 -0.38 6.03 -36.56
N PHE A 592 -0.09 4.73 -36.62
CA PHE A 592 0.67 4.12 -37.71
C PHE A 592 -0.28 3.74 -38.83
N GLN A 593 -0.15 4.39 -39.98
CA GLN A 593 -1.06 4.18 -41.11
C GLN A 593 -0.32 3.94 -42.41
N ASP A 594 -0.82 3.00 -43.21
CA ASP A 594 -0.28 2.66 -44.54
C ASP A 594 1.23 2.33 -44.50
N CYS A 595 1.71 1.77 -43.38
CA CYS A 595 3.11 1.41 -43.25
C CYS A 595 3.38 0.04 -43.87
N ASN A 596 4.47 -0.10 -44.62
CA ASN A 596 4.79 -1.31 -45.37
C ASN A 596 6.02 -2.02 -44.81
N GLY A 597 5.91 -3.27 -44.40
CA GLY A 597 7.01 -4.09 -43.92
C GLY A 597 8.06 -4.30 -45.02
N GLY A 598 9.33 -4.06 -44.69
CA GLY A 598 10.41 -4.10 -45.70
C GLY A 598 11.69 -4.79 -45.24
N LEU A 599 11.77 -5.24 -43.98
CA LEU A 599 12.97 -5.85 -43.41
C LEU A 599 12.96 -7.36 -43.62
N SER A 600 14.07 -7.91 -44.12
CA SER A 600 14.35 -9.35 -44.18
C SER A 600 15.52 -9.71 -43.27
N GLY A 601 15.33 -10.58 -42.27
CA GLY A 601 16.42 -10.99 -41.37
C GLY A 601 16.05 -12.03 -40.31
N GLU A 602 17.06 -12.55 -39.62
CA GLU A 602 16.97 -13.54 -38.53
C GLU A 602 16.15 -13.04 -37.31
N PRO A 603 15.50 -13.93 -36.54
CA PRO A 603 15.56 -15.39 -36.60
C PRO A 603 14.54 -16.04 -37.55
N VAL A 604 13.65 -15.25 -38.17
CA VAL A 604 12.61 -15.77 -39.08
C VAL A 604 12.71 -15.05 -40.42
N GLY A 605 13.27 -15.72 -41.43
CA GLY A 605 13.39 -15.16 -42.78
C GLY A 605 12.02 -14.76 -43.35
N GLY A 606 11.86 -13.48 -43.69
CA GLY A 606 10.60 -12.92 -44.16
C GLY A 606 10.53 -11.40 -44.04
N GLN A 607 9.43 -10.79 -44.49
CA GLN A 607 9.13 -9.38 -44.23
C GLN A 607 8.38 -9.23 -42.91
N HIS A 608 8.84 -8.31 -42.09
CA HIS A 608 8.32 -8.07 -40.75
C HIS A 608 7.53 -6.76 -40.72
N GLY A 609 6.54 -6.68 -39.82
CA GLY A 609 5.48 -5.67 -39.73
C GLY A 609 5.74 -4.26 -40.25
N GLY A 610 4.67 -3.66 -40.76
CA GLY A 610 4.68 -2.32 -41.32
C GLY A 610 4.91 -1.23 -40.27
N ALA A 611 4.31 -1.36 -39.09
CA ALA A 611 4.42 -0.32 -38.06
C ALA A 611 5.61 -0.57 -37.12
N LEU A 612 5.59 -1.65 -36.34
CA LEU A 612 6.57 -1.91 -35.28
C LEU A 612 7.31 -3.23 -35.47
N TYR A 613 8.64 -3.15 -35.36
CA TYR A 613 9.53 -4.31 -35.22
C TYR A 613 10.17 -4.30 -33.83
N ILE A 614 9.86 -5.29 -33.00
CA ILE A 614 10.35 -5.39 -31.62
C ILE A 614 11.26 -6.62 -31.52
N SER A 615 12.50 -6.43 -31.10
CA SER A 615 13.48 -7.51 -31.00
C SER A 615 14.22 -7.48 -29.68
N ASN A 616 13.95 -8.51 -28.86
CA ASN A 616 14.46 -8.69 -27.49
C ASN A 616 14.32 -7.41 -26.64
N ALA A 617 13.16 -6.76 -26.76
CA ALA A 617 12.83 -5.52 -26.05
C ALA A 617 11.44 -5.62 -25.42
N SER A 618 11.21 -4.86 -24.35
CA SER A 618 9.96 -4.84 -23.59
C SER A 618 9.38 -3.43 -23.51
N PRO A 619 9.01 -2.80 -24.65
CA PRO A 619 8.41 -1.47 -24.66
C PRO A 619 6.98 -1.47 -24.09
N SER A 620 6.56 -0.32 -23.58
CA SER A 620 5.15 0.00 -23.33
C SER A 620 4.59 0.76 -24.53
N ILE A 621 3.52 0.25 -25.13
CA ILE A 621 2.85 0.84 -26.29
C ILE A 621 1.41 1.12 -25.90
N ARG A 622 0.96 2.38 -26.00
CA ARG A 622 -0.36 2.77 -25.51
C ARG A 622 -1.08 3.77 -26.40
N ASN A 623 -2.41 3.75 -26.39
CA ASN A 623 -3.24 4.68 -27.15
C ASN A 623 -2.85 4.78 -28.64
N CYS A 624 -2.28 3.71 -29.20
CA CYS A 624 -1.78 3.70 -30.57
C CYS A 624 -2.83 3.11 -31.50
N ARG A 625 -2.87 3.63 -32.72
CA ARG A 625 -3.74 3.13 -33.78
C ARG A 625 -2.89 2.53 -34.88
N PHE A 626 -3.19 1.31 -35.30
CA PHE A 626 -2.50 0.60 -36.36
C PHE A 626 -3.50 0.35 -37.48
N ILE A 627 -3.48 1.18 -38.52
CA ILE A 627 -4.50 1.22 -39.57
C ILE A 627 -3.87 0.87 -40.92
N ASP A 628 -4.40 -0.13 -41.61
CA ASP A 628 -4.02 -0.49 -42.98
C ASP A 628 -2.51 -0.76 -43.18
N ASN A 629 -1.81 -1.21 -42.12
CA ASN A 629 -0.39 -1.55 -42.21
C ASN A 629 -0.23 -2.95 -42.79
N THR A 630 0.84 -3.15 -43.55
CA THR A 630 0.98 -4.33 -44.39
C THR A 630 2.38 -4.92 -44.29
N ALA A 631 2.50 -6.24 -44.14
CA ALA A 631 3.72 -7.00 -44.36
C ALA A 631 3.53 -7.93 -45.56
N HIS A 632 3.65 -7.38 -46.78
CA HIS A 632 3.30 -8.05 -48.03
C HIS A 632 4.51 -8.27 -48.93
N PRO A 633 5.07 -9.48 -48.94
CA PRO A 633 6.24 -9.76 -49.77
C PRO A 633 5.86 -10.00 -51.22
N THR A 634 6.74 -9.58 -52.13
CA THR A 634 6.96 -10.30 -53.37
C THR A 634 8.00 -11.40 -53.11
N GLY A 635 7.57 -12.63 -52.82
CA GLY A 635 8.43 -13.83 -52.81
C GLY A 635 9.07 -14.29 -51.49
N GLN A 636 8.64 -13.79 -50.31
CA GLN A 636 9.04 -14.25 -48.97
C GLN A 636 7.80 -14.44 -48.08
N VAL A 637 7.93 -14.75 -46.77
CA VAL A 637 6.79 -14.81 -45.83
C VAL A 637 6.63 -13.48 -45.08
N GLY A 638 5.42 -12.92 -45.02
CA GLY A 638 5.09 -11.70 -44.25
C GLY A 638 4.55 -12.00 -42.85
N TYR A 639 5.04 -11.33 -41.81
CA TYR A 639 4.67 -11.55 -40.42
C TYR A 639 4.20 -10.27 -39.72
N GLY A 640 3.02 -10.31 -39.10
CA GLY A 640 2.53 -9.27 -38.19
C GLY A 640 2.32 -7.94 -38.90
N GLY A 641 1.24 -7.77 -39.68
CA GLY A 641 1.10 -6.64 -40.62
C GLY A 641 1.30 -5.26 -40.01
N ALA A 642 0.90 -5.08 -38.74
CA ALA A 642 1.27 -3.94 -37.93
C ALA A 642 2.52 -4.20 -37.07
N VAL A 643 2.49 -5.24 -36.23
CA VAL A 643 3.46 -5.44 -35.15
C VAL A 643 4.04 -6.84 -35.20
N ILE A 644 5.36 -6.92 -35.02
CA ILE A 644 6.07 -8.19 -34.76
C ILE A 644 6.95 -8.10 -33.52
N ALA A 645 6.85 -9.11 -32.65
CA ALA A 645 7.67 -9.28 -31.46
C ALA A 645 8.54 -10.53 -31.55
N LEU A 646 9.86 -10.35 -31.36
CA LEU A 646 10.87 -11.39 -31.44
C LEU A 646 11.64 -11.43 -30.11
N GLY A 647 11.20 -12.28 -29.17
CA GLY A 647 11.65 -12.24 -27.77
C GLY A 647 11.16 -10.98 -27.03
N GLY A 648 11.64 -10.77 -25.81
CA GLY A 648 11.23 -9.65 -24.95
C GLY A 648 9.79 -9.79 -24.41
N ALA A 649 9.32 -8.77 -23.71
CA ALA A 649 7.99 -8.75 -23.08
C ALA A 649 7.25 -7.42 -23.33
N PRO A 650 6.88 -7.09 -24.59
CA PRO A 650 6.16 -5.87 -24.90
C PRO A 650 4.75 -5.88 -24.31
N THR A 651 4.30 -4.73 -23.82
CA THR A 651 2.92 -4.51 -23.35
C THR A 651 2.24 -3.50 -24.26
N LEU A 652 1.03 -3.84 -24.72
CA LEU A 652 0.19 -2.96 -25.52
C LEU A 652 -1.12 -2.70 -24.75
N ARG A 653 -1.50 -1.43 -24.57
CA ARG A 653 -2.74 -1.05 -23.89
C ARG A 653 -3.56 -0.06 -24.69
N ASP A 654 -4.89 -0.21 -24.69
CA ASP A 654 -5.83 0.73 -25.32
C ASP A 654 -5.46 1.00 -26.80
N CYS A 655 -4.93 -0.02 -27.46
CA CYS A 655 -4.50 0.07 -28.86
C CYS A 655 -5.58 -0.46 -29.79
N TYR A 656 -5.71 0.17 -30.94
CA TYR A 656 -6.69 -0.18 -31.96
C TYR A 656 -5.99 -0.64 -33.25
N PHE A 657 -6.35 -1.81 -33.75
CA PHE A 657 -5.77 -2.44 -34.94
C PHE A 657 -6.84 -2.67 -35.99
N GLN A 658 -6.76 -1.99 -37.12
CA GLN A 658 -7.76 -2.06 -38.18
C GLN A 658 -7.14 -2.31 -39.56
N GLY A 659 -7.71 -3.25 -40.31
CA GLY A 659 -7.38 -3.43 -41.74
C GLY A 659 -5.94 -3.84 -42.03
N ASN A 660 -5.16 -4.25 -41.03
CA ASN A 660 -3.75 -4.63 -41.24
C ASN A 660 -3.66 -5.99 -41.94
N THR A 661 -2.61 -6.17 -42.76
CA THR A 661 -2.45 -7.38 -43.59
C THR A 661 -1.04 -8.00 -43.54
N ALA A 662 -0.96 -9.34 -43.50
CA ALA A 662 0.29 -10.10 -43.59
C ALA A 662 0.03 -11.54 -44.04
N GLN A 663 1.04 -12.39 -44.24
CA GLN A 663 0.79 -13.83 -44.50
C GLN A 663 0.60 -14.65 -43.23
N LYS A 664 1.13 -14.16 -42.10
CA LYS A 664 0.88 -14.70 -40.75
C LYS A 664 0.65 -13.56 -39.77
N GLY A 665 -0.48 -13.56 -39.07
CA GLY A 665 -0.85 -12.48 -38.15
C GLY A 665 -1.14 -11.18 -38.88
N GLY A 666 -2.36 -10.99 -39.39
CA GLY A 666 -2.72 -9.77 -40.14
C GLY A 666 -2.38 -8.48 -39.39
N ALA A 667 -2.55 -8.48 -38.06
CA ALA A 667 -2.12 -7.40 -37.18
C ALA A 667 -0.80 -7.70 -36.47
N LEU A 668 -0.73 -8.82 -35.76
CA LEU A 668 0.34 -9.09 -34.80
C LEU A 668 0.95 -10.47 -34.99
N ALA A 669 2.28 -10.56 -34.91
CA ALA A 669 2.99 -11.83 -34.83
C ALA A 669 4.04 -11.87 -33.71
N ALA A 670 4.19 -13.02 -33.04
CA ALA A 670 5.11 -13.20 -31.93
C ALA A 670 5.93 -14.49 -32.05
N PHE A 671 7.26 -14.39 -31.88
CA PHE A 671 8.21 -15.50 -31.98
C PHE A 671 9.33 -15.41 -30.94
N GLY A 672 10.12 -16.49 -30.83
CA GLY A 672 11.40 -16.47 -30.15
C GLY A 672 11.29 -16.33 -28.64
N GLY A 673 10.23 -16.85 -28.03
CA GLY A 673 9.99 -16.74 -26.59
C GLY A 673 9.52 -15.35 -26.16
N ALA A 674 8.88 -14.59 -27.06
CA ALA A 674 8.25 -13.33 -26.70
C ALA A 674 7.11 -13.54 -25.69
N GLN A 675 6.91 -12.59 -24.79
CA GLN A 675 5.78 -12.56 -23.86
C GLN A 675 4.96 -11.29 -24.10
N VAL A 676 4.02 -11.36 -25.03
CA VAL A 676 3.21 -10.20 -25.43
C VAL A 676 2.01 -10.09 -24.49
N THR A 677 1.85 -8.92 -23.85
CA THR A 677 0.68 -8.60 -23.03
C THR A 677 -0.17 -7.55 -23.76
N LEU A 678 -1.47 -7.83 -23.89
CA LEU A 678 -2.48 -6.97 -24.49
C LEU A 678 -3.54 -6.63 -23.45
N GLU A 679 -3.79 -5.35 -23.22
CA GLU A 679 -4.79 -4.88 -22.26
C GLU A 679 -5.77 -3.96 -23.00
N ASN A 680 -7.06 -4.30 -22.98
CA ASN A 680 -8.13 -3.52 -23.64
C ASN A 680 -7.87 -3.17 -25.12
N CYS A 681 -7.13 -4.04 -25.83
CA CYS A 681 -6.81 -3.82 -27.24
C CYS A 681 -7.94 -4.35 -28.14
N VAL A 682 -8.23 -3.62 -29.21
CA VAL A 682 -9.30 -3.97 -30.16
C VAL A 682 -8.71 -4.21 -31.54
N PHE A 683 -9.06 -5.34 -32.14
CA PHE A 683 -8.63 -5.79 -33.46
C PHE A 683 -9.86 -5.98 -34.35
N GLU A 684 -9.92 -5.25 -35.46
CA GLU A 684 -11.09 -5.23 -36.35
C GLU A 684 -10.66 -5.37 -37.82
N GLY A 685 -11.16 -6.41 -38.50
CA GLY A 685 -11.00 -6.54 -39.96
C GLY A 685 -9.56 -6.77 -40.43
N ASN A 686 -8.66 -7.22 -39.56
CA ASN A 686 -7.28 -7.58 -39.92
C ASN A 686 -7.27 -8.92 -40.69
N GLN A 687 -6.44 -9.02 -41.74
CA GLN A 687 -6.59 -10.07 -42.75
C GLN A 687 -5.25 -10.66 -43.20
N LEU A 688 -5.30 -11.83 -43.84
CA LEU A 688 -4.11 -12.42 -44.47
C LEU A 688 -4.00 -12.08 -45.96
N THR A 689 -2.78 -11.84 -46.45
CA THR A 689 -2.49 -11.59 -47.86
C THR A 689 -2.47 -12.92 -48.65
N ASP A 690 -3.16 -12.95 -49.79
CA ASP A 690 -3.17 -14.01 -50.81
C ASP A 690 -3.89 -15.35 -50.55
N GLY A 691 -4.64 -15.54 -49.46
CA GLY A 691 -5.57 -16.69 -49.30
C GLY A 691 -4.97 -18.09 -49.53
N LEU A 692 -3.64 -18.23 -49.45
CA LEU A 692 -2.92 -19.48 -49.69
C LEU A 692 -3.05 -20.42 -48.49
N MET A 693 -3.06 -21.73 -48.75
CA MET A 693 -3.16 -22.82 -47.77
C MET A 693 -2.03 -22.85 -46.71
N ALA A 694 -1.06 -21.92 -46.71
CA ALA A 694 0.03 -21.86 -45.75
C ALA A 694 -0.11 -20.72 -44.71
N ASN A 695 -1.10 -19.84 -44.88
CA ASN A 695 -1.26 -18.64 -44.07
C ASN A 695 -2.06 -18.91 -42.79
N THR A 696 -1.58 -18.45 -41.64
CA THR A 696 -2.22 -18.74 -40.34
C THR A 696 -2.31 -17.52 -39.43
N GLY A 697 -3.34 -17.47 -38.57
CA GLY A 697 -3.56 -16.39 -37.62
C GLY A 697 -4.10 -15.12 -38.29
N GLY A 698 -5.40 -15.08 -38.62
CA GLY A 698 -5.98 -14.00 -39.43
C GLY A 698 -5.78 -12.61 -38.82
N THR A 699 -5.95 -12.46 -37.51
CA THR A 699 -5.46 -11.29 -36.77
C THR A 699 -4.08 -11.54 -36.17
N MET A 700 -3.91 -12.64 -35.43
CA MET A 700 -2.71 -12.89 -34.61
C MET A 700 -2.08 -14.25 -34.87
N HIS A 701 -0.74 -14.27 -34.92
CA HIS A 701 0.06 -15.48 -35.02
C HIS A 701 1.12 -15.56 -33.91
N VAL A 702 1.08 -16.60 -33.07
CA VAL A 702 2.00 -16.77 -31.94
C VAL A 702 2.70 -18.11 -32.07
N GLU A 703 4.03 -18.11 -32.10
CA GLU A 703 4.82 -19.35 -32.23
C GLU A 703 5.91 -19.43 -31.16
N ASN A 704 5.94 -20.54 -30.41
CA ASN A 704 6.90 -20.79 -29.32
C ASN A 704 7.06 -19.58 -28.37
N SER A 705 5.94 -18.93 -28.05
CA SER A 705 5.85 -17.65 -27.36
C SER A 705 4.57 -17.59 -26.52
N THR A 706 4.46 -16.60 -25.65
CA THR A 706 3.30 -16.36 -24.80
C THR A 706 2.53 -15.14 -25.27
N LEU A 707 1.19 -15.26 -25.31
CA LEU A 707 0.28 -14.14 -25.47
C LEU A 707 -0.70 -14.11 -24.29
N ILE A 708 -0.77 -12.96 -23.63
CA ILE A 708 -1.73 -12.69 -22.56
C ILE A 708 -2.61 -11.54 -23.05
N MET A 709 -3.93 -11.73 -23.08
CA MET A 709 -4.87 -10.68 -23.44
C MET A 709 -5.97 -10.58 -22.38
N ASN A 710 -6.12 -9.39 -21.80
CA ASN A 710 -7.14 -9.09 -20.80
C ASN A 710 -8.04 -7.97 -21.32
N GLY A 711 -9.33 -8.26 -21.48
CA GLY A 711 -10.28 -7.34 -22.10
C GLY A 711 -10.07 -7.14 -23.61
N GLY A 712 -10.94 -6.35 -24.23
CA GLY A 712 -10.86 -6.01 -25.65
C GLY A 712 -11.52 -7.03 -26.59
N ALA A 713 -11.22 -6.92 -27.89
CA ALA A 713 -11.92 -7.70 -28.92
C ALA A 713 -11.05 -8.10 -30.11
N ILE A 714 -11.33 -9.26 -30.69
CA ILE A 714 -10.76 -9.76 -31.96
C ILE A 714 -11.91 -10.05 -32.91
N SER A 715 -12.05 -9.28 -33.99
CA SER A 715 -13.23 -9.36 -34.84
C SER A 715 -13.01 -9.19 -36.34
N GLY A 716 -13.88 -9.85 -37.12
CA GLY A 716 -14.02 -9.61 -38.55
C GLY A 716 -12.83 -10.04 -39.42
N SER A 717 -11.93 -10.89 -38.91
CA SER A 717 -10.83 -11.42 -39.72
C SER A 717 -11.33 -12.42 -40.75
N MET A 718 -10.81 -12.31 -41.97
CA MET A 718 -11.15 -13.17 -43.10
C MET A 718 -9.89 -13.83 -43.69
N LEU A 719 -10.09 -14.94 -44.41
CA LEU A 719 -9.11 -15.58 -45.30
C LEU A 719 -7.92 -16.29 -44.63
N ALA A 720 -8.03 -16.68 -43.35
CA ALA A 720 -7.00 -17.53 -42.73
C ALA A 720 -7.11 -18.99 -43.17
N ASN A 721 -6.00 -19.71 -43.38
CA ASN A 721 -6.10 -21.17 -43.48
C ASN A 721 -6.40 -21.77 -42.10
N ARG A 722 -5.68 -21.33 -41.06
CA ARG A 722 -5.92 -21.74 -39.66
C ARG A 722 -5.94 -20.56 -38.70
N GLY A 723 -6.83 -20.60 -37.70
CA GLY A 723 -6.98 -19.57 -36.67
C GLY A 723 -7.42 -18.23 -37.27
N GLY A 724 -8.70 -18.09 -37.62
CA GLY A 724 -9.27 -16.89 -38.25
C GLY A 724 -9.06 -15.64 -37.40
N GLY A 725 -9.27 -15.71 -36.09
CA GLY A 725 -8.83 -14.67 -35.16
C GLY A 725 -7.36 -14.87 -34.79
N LEU A 726 -7.08 -15.96 -34.07
CA LEU A 726 -5.77 -16.25 -33.47
C LEU A 726 -5.30 -17.66 -33.79
N PHE A 727 -4.03 -17.80 -34.17
CA PHE A 727 -3.34 -19.09 -34.26
C PHE A 727 -2.10 -19.15 -33.36
N GLY A 728 -2.00 -20.19 -32.55
CA GLY A 728 -0.84 -20.50 -31.70
C GLY A 728 -0.18 -21.83 -32.08
N GLN A 729 1.14 -21.86 -32.24
CA GLN A 729 1.92 -23.09 -32.44
C GLN A 729 3.01 -23.18 -31.37
N GLY A 730 3.00 -24.23 -30.53
CA GLY A 730 3.92 -24.30 -29.39
C GLY A 730 3.74 -23.14 -28.40
N ALA A 731 2.57 -22.48 -28.42
CA ALA A 731 2.34 -21.20 -27.77
C ALA A 731 1.51 -21.34 -26.49
N ASP A 732 1.71 -20.42 -25.55
CA ASP A 732 0.84 -20.26 -24.38
C ASP A 732 -0.06 -19.05 -24.58
N VAL A 733 -1.35 -19.30 -24.82
CA VAL A 733 -2.34 -18.26 -25.10
C VAL A 733 -3.32 -18.19 -23.94
N ARG A 734 -3.41 -17.01 -23.32
CA ARG A 734 -4.30 -16.74 -22.18
C ARG A 734 -5.19 -15.55 -22.49
N LEU A 735 -6.49 -15.79 -22.58
CA LEU A 735 -7.50 -14.75 -22.83
C LEU A 735 -8.42 -14.66 -21.61
N SER A 736 -8.60 -13.46 -21.08
CA SER A 736 -9.51 -13.17 -19.97
C SER A 736 -10.45 -12.03 -20.36
N HIS A 737 -11.77 -12.22 -20.26
CA HIS A 737 -12.78 -11.21 -20.58
C HIS A 737 -12.67 -10.65 -22.01
N VAL A 738 -12.22 -11.47 -22.98
CA VAL A 738 -12.03 -11.09 -24.38
C VAL A 738 -13.23 -11.51 -25.22
N THR A 739 -13.65 -10.64 -26.16
CA THR A 739 -14.63 -11.00 -27.19
C THR A 739 -13.93 -11.40 -28.49
N VAL A 740 -14.12 -12.64 -28.96
CA VAL A 740 -13.63 -13.11 -30.27
C VAL A 740 -14.83 -13.38 -31.18
N SER A 741 -15.06 -12.53 -32.18
CA SER A 741 -16.31 -12.57 -32.95
C SER A 741 -16.19 -12.42 -34.46
N GLY A 742 -17.04 -13.15 -35.21
CA GLY A 742 -17.17 -12.95 -36.66
C GLY A 742 -15.90 -13.24 -37.46
N ASN A 743 -14.99 -14.07 -36.95
CA ASN A 743 -13.75 -14.44 -37.63
C ASN A 743 -13.95 -15.71 -38.47
N ASN A 744 -13.27 -15.81 -39.62
CA ASN A 744 -13.42 -16.92 -40.56
C ASN A 744 -12.08 -17.55 -40.94
N SER A 745 -12.03 -18.88 -40.99
CA SER A 745 -10.92 -19.63 -41.56
C SER A 745 -11.37 -20.71 -42.56
N TYR A 746 -10.43 -21.17 -43.39
CA TYR A 746 -10.69 -22.17 -44.42
C TYR A 746 -10.60 -23.60 -43.87
N SER A 747 -9.53 -23.93 -43.13
CA SER A 747 -9.31 -25.26 -42.56
C SER A 747 -9.75 -25.37 -41.11
N ASP A 748 -9.01 -24.84 -40.13
CA ASP A 748 -9.30 -25.10 -38.71
C ASP A 748 -9.22 -23.84 -37.85
N GLY A 749 -10.04 -23.71 -36.81
CA GLY A 749 -9.97 -22.57 -35.89
C GLY A 749 -10.58 -21.31 -36.50
N GLY A 750 -11.88 -21.09 -36.40
CA GLY A 750 -12.50 -19.85 -36.88
C GLY A 750 -12.13 -18.67 -35.99
N GLY A 751 -12.33 -18.80 -34.67
CA GLY A 751 -11.91 -17.84 -33.66
C GLY A 751 -10.47 -18.07 -33.21
N VAL A 752 -10.24 -19.07 -32.36
CA VAL A 752 -8.92 -19.34 -31.74
C VAL A 752 -8.49 -20.79 -31.98
N LEU A 753 -7.23 -21.01 -32.35
CA LEU A 753 -6.67 -22.36 -32.42
C LEU A 753 -5.23 -22.39 -31.89
N VAL A 754 -4.96 -23.29 -30.94
CA VAL A 754 -3.61 -23.57 -30.42
C VAL A 754 -3.21 -25.01 -30.76
N SER A 755 -2.00 -25.23 -31.21
CA SER A 755 -1.42 -26.56 -31.44
C SER A 755 -0.13 -26.71 -30.66
N GLU A 756 0.07 -27.85 -30.01
CA GLU A 756 1.29 -28.19 -29.25
C GLU A 756 1.61 -27.20 -28.11
N GLY A 757 0.59 -26.57 -27.54
CA GLY A 757 0.73 -25.47 -26.57
C GLY A 757 -0.36 -25.48 -25.48
N SER A 758 -0.58 -24.33 -24.84
CA SER A 758 -1.64 -24.14 -23.85
C SER A 758 -2.64 -23.08 -24.27
N LEU A 759 -3.92 -23.36 -24.02
CA LEU A 759 -5.02 -22.43 -24.22
C LEU A 759 -5.77 -22.23 -22.90
N SER A 760 -5.76 -21.00 -22.40
CA SER A 760 -6.56 -20.57 -21.26
C SER A 760 -7.60 -19.56 -21.71
N LEU A 761 -8.87 -19.82 -21.39
CA LEU A 761 -10.01 -18.93 -21.63
C LEU A 761 -10.76 -18.76 -20.31
N ASP A 762 -10.94 -17.52 -19.86
CA ASP A 762 -11.72 -17.20 -18.66
C ASP A 762 -12.63 -16.01 -18.93
N GLY A 763 -13.92 -16.10 -18.64
CA GLY A 763 -14.87 -15.00 -18.86
C GLY A 763 -15.00 -14.54 -20.32
N CYS A 764 -14.62 -15.35 -21.31
CA CYS A 764 -14.53 -14.93 -22.71
C CYS A 764 -15.84 -15.15 -23.49
N LEU A 765 -16.11 -14.29 -24.47
CA LEU A 765 -17.21 -14.46 -25.44
C LEU A 765 -16.66 -14.81 -26.82
N ILE A 766 -16.88 -16.05 -27.26
CA ILE A 766 -16.46 -16.57 -28.58
C ILE A 766 -17.71 -16.75 -29.44
N SER A 767 -17.95 -15.83 -30.39
CA SER A 767 -19.25 -15.73 -31.06
C SER A 767 -19.23 -15.59 -32.59
N GLY A 768 -20.12 -16.28 -33.29
CA GLY A 768 -20.32 -16.06 -34.73
C GLY A 768 -19.08 -16.32 -35.60
N ASN A 769 -18.09 -17.09 -35.13
CA ASN A 769 -16.90 -17.45 -35.90
C ASN A 769 -17.22 -18.63 -36.83
N SER A 770 -16.56 -18.72 -37.98
CA SER A 770 -16.87 -19.74 -38.98
C SER A 770 -15.64 -20.46 -39.55
N VAL A 771 -15.84 -21.69 -40.01
CA VAL A 771 -14.85 -22.49 -40.72
C VAL A 771 -15.46 -23.06 -42.00
N THR A 772 -14.76 -22.91 -43.13
CA THR A 772 -15.30 -23.29 -44.45
C THR A 772 -15.20 -24.79 -44.75
N SER A 773 -14.11 -25.47 -44.37
CA SER A 773 -13.85 -26.87 -44.80
C SER A 773 -13.27 -27.82 -43.74
N GLY A 774 -12.82 -27.34 -42.58
CA GLY A 774 -12.35 -28.20 -41.48
C GLY A 774 -13.14 -28.00 -40.18
N SER A 775 -12.45 -27.94 -39.04
CA SER A 775 -13.06 -28.07 -37.71
C SER A 775 -12.78 -26.88 -36.79
N CYS A 776 -13.40 -26.85 -35.61
CA CYS A 776 -13.12 -25.88 -34.54
C CYS A 776 -13.48 -24.44 -34.93
N ALA A 777 -14.77 -24.12 -35.09
CA ALA A 777 -15.19 -22.77 -35.47
C ALA A 777 -14.98 -21.74 -34.34
N GLY A 778 -15.36 -22.04 -33.10
CA GLY A 778 -15.14 -21.15 -31.95
C GLY A 778 -13.70 -21.14 -31.47
N ALA A 779 -13.33 -22.05 -30.57
CA ALA A 779 -11.96 -22.16 -30.05
C ALA A 779 -11.48 -23.60 -29.90
N GLY A 780 -10.17 -23.84 -29.95
CA GLY A 780 -9.67 -25.20 -29.74
C GLY A 780 -8.17 -25.33 -29.53
N CYS A 781 -7.80 -26.51 -29.03
CA CYS A 781 -6.42 -26.87 -28.72
C CYS A 781 -6.12 -28.31 -29.15
N ALA A 782 -4.94 -28.53 -29.74
CA ALA A 782 -4.47 -29.85 -30.14
C ALA A 782 -3.13 -30.20 -29.48
N ASN A 783 -3.00 -31.41 -28.94
CA ASN A 783 -1.78 -31.97 -28.35
C ASN A 783 -1.15 -31.06 -27.28
N GLY A 784 -1.95 -30.62 -26.31
CA GLY A 784 -1.58 -29.53 -25.40
C GLY A 784 -2.33 -29.52 -24.08
N ALA A 785 -2.36 -28.36 -23.43
CA ALA A 785 -3.11 -28.14 -22.19
C ALA A 785 -4.26 -27.14 -22.40
N VAL A 786 -5.35 -27.33 -21.68
CA VAL A 786 -6.52 -26.44 -21.74
C VAL A 786 -7.03 -26.08 -20.35
N THR A 787 -7.38 -24.81 -20.17
CA THR A 787 -8.15 -24.31 -19.03
C THR A 787 -9.24 -23.41 -19.58
N VAL A 788 -10.47 -23.91 -19.70
CA VAL A 788 -11.60 -23.14 -20.27
C VAL A 788 -12.67 -23.02 -19.20
N ARG A 789 -12.90 -21.79 -18.75
CA ARG A 789 -13.79 -21.47 -17.63
C ARG A 789 -14.66 -20.27 -17.91
N ASN A 790 -15.85 -20.27 -17.33
CA ASN A 790 -16.74 -19.10 -17.26
C ASN A 790 -16.97 -18.43 -18.62
N SER A 791 -16.84 -19.18 -19.72
CA SER A 791 -16.79 -18.65 -21.08
C SER A 791 -18.01 -19.07 -21.88
N ARG A 792 -18.36 -18.25 -22.88
CA ARG A 792 -19.50 -18.48 -23.77
C ARG A 792 -19.04 -18.74 -25.20
N PHE A 793 -19.57 -19.81 -25.80
CA PHE A 793 -19.41 -20.16 -27.21
C PHE A 793 -20.78 -20.11 -27.89
N THR A 794 -21.05 -19.07 -28.67
CA THR A 794 -22.40 -18.82 -29.23
C THR A 794 -22.41 -18.64 -30.75
N GLY A 795 -23.30 -19.33 -31.46
CA GLY A 795 -23.53 -19.10 -32.90
C GLY A 795 -22.34 -19.38 -33.83
N ASN A 796 -21.34 -20.15 -33.41
CA ASN A 796 -20.18 -20.48 -34.24
C ASN A 796 -20.51 -21.59 -35.24
N THR A 797 -19.99 -21.51 -36.47
CA THR A 797 -20.36 -22.41 -37.59
C THR A 797 -19.15 -23.13 -38.17
N GLY A 798 -19.02 -24.43 -37.89
CA GLY A 798 -17.98 -25.31 -38.43
C GLY A 798 -18.48 -26.17 -39.59
N ALA A 799 -17.58 -26.57 -40.49
CA ALA A 799 -17.92 -27.48 -41.58
C ALA A 799 -18.01 -28.94 -41.11
N ASN A 800 -17.04 -29.39 -40.31
CA ASN A 800 -16.92 -30.80 -39.89
C ASN A 800 -17.27 -31.03 -38.41
N MET A 801 -16.39 -30.61 -37.49
CA MET A 801 -16.54 -30.85 -36.04
C MET A 801 -16.22 -29.59 -35.23
N GLY A 802 -16.79 -29.48 -34.02
CA GLY A 802 -16.44 -28.45 -33.04
C GLY A 802 -16.93 -27.07 -33.44
N GLY A 803 -18.25 -26.86 -33.43
CA GLY A 803 -18.81 -25.52 -33.59
C GLY A 803 -18.35 -24.59 -32.47
N GLY A 804 -18.56 -24.97 -31.20
CA GLY A 804 -18.17 -24.19 -30.02
C GLY A 804 -16.71 -24.37 -29.62
N PHE A 805 -16.37 -25.52 -29.01
CA PHE A 805 -15.01 -25.81 -28.55
C PHE A 805 -14.51 -27.19 -29.00
N MET A 806 -13.22 -27.31 -29.32
CA MET A 806 -12.60 -28.57 -29.69
C MET A 806 -11.22 -28.79 -29.03
N GLY A 807 -11.11 -29.85 -28.24
CA GLY A 807 -9.85 -30.35 -27.68
C GLY A 807 -9.48 -31.72 -28.26
N THR A 808 -8.26 -31.86 -28.79
CA THR A 808 -7.75 -33.15 -29.30
C THR A 808 -6.40 -33.51 -28.69
N GLY A 809 -6.31 -34.62 -27.95
CA GLY A 809 -5.09 -35.03 -27.25
C GLY A 809 -4.67 -34.00 -26.19
N VAL A 810 -5.64 -33.42 -25.47
CA VAL A 810 -5.41 -32.35 -24.50
C VAL A 810 -5.58 -32.84 -23.07
N SER A 811 -4.89 -32.19 -22.13
CA SER A 811 -5.10 -32.35 -20.69
C SER A 811 -5.56 -31.06 -20.04
N GLY A 812 -6.27 -31.16 -18.92
CA GLY A 812 -6.75 -29.99 -18.16
C GLY A 812 -8.25 -30.00 -17.95
N VAL A 813 -8.89 -28.84 -18.05
CA VAL A 813 -10.31 -28.67 -17.66
C VAL A 813 -11.09 -27.76 -18.60
N VAL A 814 -12.34 -28.16 -18.85
CA VAL A 814 -13.39 -27.37 -19.50
C VAL A 814 -14.59 -27.35 -18.54
N GLU A 815 -14.76 -26.27 -17.79
CA GLU A 815 -15.79 -26.18 -16.75
C GLU A 815 -16.52 -24.87 -16.70
N ASN A 816 -17.76 -24.87 -16.22
CA ASN A 816 -18.55 -23.66 -16.02
C ASN A 816 -18.68 -22.85 -17.33
N ASN A 817 -18.98 -23.48 -18.47
CA ASN A 817 -19.12 -22.76 -19.74
C ASN A 817 -20.55 -22.84 -20.28
N LEU A 818 -20.93 -21.87 -21.13
CA LEU A 818 -22.14 -21.92 -21.94
C LEU A 818 -21.78 -22.15 -23.41
N CYS A 819 -22.38 -23.17 -24.04
CA CYS A 819 -22.19 -23.47 -25.45
C CYS A 819 -23.57 -23.53 -26.14
N ASP A 820 -23.95 -22.46 -26.83
CA ASP A 820 -25.31 -22.25 -27.36
C ASP A 820 -25.36 -21.98 -28.87
N GLY A 821 -26.27 -22.63 -29.59
CA GLY A 821 -26.59 -22.27 -30.99
C GLY A 821 -25.47 -22.47 -32.00
N ASN A 822 -24.44 -23.26 -31.70
CA ASN A 822 -23.33 -23.53 -32.61
C ASN A 822 -23.71 -24.62 -33.61
N GLN A 823 -23.11 -24.60 -34.81
CA GLN A 823 -23.43 -25.49 -35.92
C GLN A 823 -22.18 -26.23 -36.39
N ALA A 824 -22.25 -27.54 -36.61
CA ALA A 824 -21.25 -28.32 -37.34
C ALA A 824 -21.83 -29.62 -37.90
N GLY A 825 -21.19 -30.17 -38.95
CA GLY A 825 -21.65 -31.40 -39.60
C GLY A 825 -21.73 -32.63 -38.68
N ASN A 826 -20.88 -32.71 -37.64
CA ASN A 826 -20.92 -33.78 -36.65
C ASN A 826 -21.27 -33.26 -35.25
N ALA A 827 -20.47 -32.36 -34.67
CA ALA A 827 -20.62 -31.91 -33.29
C ALA A 827 -20.55 -30.39 -33.18
N GLY A 828 -21.71 -29.76 -32.94
CA GLY A 828 -21.84 -28.30 -32.85
C GLY A 828 -21.33 -27.77 -31.51
N GLY A 829 -21.49 -28.50 -30.41
CA GLY A 829 -21.11 -28.02 -29.08
C GLY A 829 -19.64 -28.23 -28.72
N LEU A 830 -19.39 -29.09 -27.73
CA LEU A 830 -18.05 -29.41 -27.21
C LEU A 830 -17.52 -30.72 -27.83
N VAL A 831 -16.27 -30.72 -28.28
CA VAL A 831 -15.59 -31.89 -28.84
C VAL A 831 -14.31 -32.19 -28.05
N CYS A 832 -14.16 -33.42 -27.58
CA CYS A 832 -13.02 -33.88 -26.80
C CYS A 832 -12.55 -35.25 -27.30
N LEU A 833 -11.40 -35.32 -27.97
CA LEU A 833 -10.93 -36.54 -28.62
C LEU A 833 -9.48 -36.89 -28.22
N GLY A 834 -9.14 -38.18 -28.24
CA GLY A 834 -7.75 -38.65 -28.09
C GLY A 834 -7.35 -39.04 -26.67
N GLU A 835 -6.05 -39.24 -26.46
CA GLU A 835 -5.46 -39.68 -25.19
C GLU A 835 -4.91 -38.47 -24.43
N GLY A 836 -5.69 -37.96 -23.48
CA GLY A 836 -5.29 -36.90 -22.57
C GLY A 836 -6.24 -36.78 -21.39
N ALA A 837 -5.70 -36.52 -20.20
CA ALA A 837 -6.45 -36.40 -18.95
C ALA A 837 -7.25 -35.08 -18.93
N LEU A 838 -8.45 -35.10 -19.50
CA LEU A 838 -9.35 -33.96 -19.62
C LEU A 838 -10.58 -34.14 -18.73
N VAL A 839 -10.94 -33.09 -17.99
CA VAL A 839 -12.16 -33.02 -17.19
C VAL A 839 -13.14 -32.04 -17.83
N VAL A 840 -14.35 -32.53 -18.14
CA VAL A 840 -15.44 -31.71 -18.70
C VAL A 840 -16.62 -31.75 -17.73
N ARG A 841 -16.91 -30.64 -17.07
CA ARG A 841 -17.95 -30.59 -16.03
C ARG A 841 -18.62 -29.24 -15.88
N ASN A 842 -19.79 -29.19 -15.24
CA ASN A 842 -20.49 -27.96 -14.92
C ASN A 842 -20.78 -27.07 -16.15
N ASN A 843 -20.80 -27.62 -17.36
CA ASN A 843 -21.10 -26.85 -18.56
C ASN A 843 -22.60 -26.91 -18.87
N ILE A 844 -23.14 -25.84 -19.46
CA ILE A 844 -24.46 -25.83 -20.11
C ILE A 844 -24.24 -25.86 -21.63
N VAL A 845 -24.75 -26.88 -22.31
CA VAL A 845 -24.58 -27.09 -23.75
C VAL A 845 -25.94 -27.27 -24.42
N ILE A 846 -26.41 -26.24 -25.13
CA ILE A 846 -27.80 -26.18 -25.58
C ILE A 846 -27.99 -25.74 -27.03
N GLY A 847 -29.01 -26.31 -27.69
CA GLY A 847 -29.48 -25.79 -28.98
C GLY A 847 -28.44 -25.84 -30.11
N ASN A 848 -27.44 -26.71 -30.03
CA ASN A 848 -26.42 -26.84 -31.07
C ASN A 848 -26.89 -27.76 -32.20
N GLU A 849 -26.53 -27.43 -33.44
CA GLU A 849 -26.67 -28.29 -34.61
C GLU A 849 -25.37 -29.11 -34.80
N GLY A 850 -25.51 -30.42 -34.80
CA GLY A 850 -24.49 -31.38 -34.41
C GLY A 850 -24.65 -31.83 -32.95
N TYR A 851 -23.95 -32.90 -32.55
CA TYR A 851 -23.96 -33.37 -31.16
C TYR A 851 -23.55 -32.27 -30.17
N GLY A 852 -24.20 -32.27 -29.00
CA GLY A 852 -23.90 -31.35 -27.90
C GLY A 852 -22.50 -31.58 -27.34
N ILE A 853 -22.23 -32.75 -26.78
CA ILE A 853 -20.90 -33.19 -26.37
C ILE A 853 -20.50 -34.43 -27.17
N LEU A 854 -19.37 -34.35 -27.86
CA LEU A 854 -18.73 -35.49 -28.49
C LEU A 854 -17.43 -35.80 -27.75
N ALA A 855 -17.36 -36.96 -27.11
CA ALA A 855 -16.17 -37.39 -26.39
C ALA A 855 -15.70 -38.79 -26.79
N GLY A 856 -14.39 -38.95 -27.01
CA GLY A 856 -13.81 -40.24 -27.39
C GLY A 856 -12.34 -40.37 -26.97
N GLY A 857 -12.07 -41.21 -25.97
CA GLY A 857 -10.75 -41.43 -25.38
C GLY A 857 -10.85 -42.15 -24.03
N VAL A 858 -9.78 -42.80 -23.56
CA VAL A 858 -9.80 -43.59 -22.32
C VAL A 858 -9.60 -42.79 -21.03
N GLU A 859 -9.23 -41.50 -21.11
CA GLU A 859 -8.89 -40.64 -19.96
C GLU A 859 -9.75 -39.36 -19.87
N ILE A 860 -10.86 -39.29 -20.60
CA ILE A 860 -11.78 -38.14 -20.58
C ILE A 860 -12.86 -38.38 -19.52
N SER A 861 -12.97 -37.48 -18.53
CA SER A 861 -14.00 -37.52 -17.49
C SER A 861 -15.10 -36.50 -17.79
N ILE A 862 -16.35 -36.95 -17.79
CA ILE A 862 -17.54 -36.13 -18.01
C ILE A 862 -18.48 -36.31 -16.84
N ALA A 863 -18.89 -35.23 -16.20
CA ALA A 863 -19.81 -35.23 -15.07
C ALA A 863 -20.43 -33.85 -14.85
N HIS A 864 -21.62 -33.80 -14.26
CA HIS A 864 -22.27 -32.54 -13.86
C HIS A 864 -22.46 -31.50 -14.98
N ASN A 865 -22.73 -31.90 -16.22
CA ASN A 865 -23.06 -30.99 -17.32
C ASN A 865 -24.57 -31.01 -17.60
N ASN A 866 -25.17 -29.90 -18.02
CA ASN A 866 -26.51 -29.91 -18.59
C ASN A 866 -26.44 -29.81 -20.12
N VAL A 867 -26.83 -30.87 -20.80
CA VAL A 867 -26.76 -30.96 -22.27
C VAL A 867 -28.17 -31.17 -22.81
N TRP A 868 -28.76 -30.15 -23.44
CA TRP A 868 -30.18 -30.14 -23.77
C TRP A 868 -30.50 -29.59 -25.16
N ASN A 869 -31.49 -30.18 -25.82
CA ASN A 869 -32.01 -29.74 -27.12
C ASN A 869 -30.95 -29.60 -28.24
N ASN A 870 -29.97 -30.50 -28.27
CA ASN A 870 -28.97 -30.56 -29.35
C ASN A 870 -29.41 -31.58 -30.42
N THR A 871 -29.14 -31.29 -31.70
CA THR A 871 -29.58 -32.13 -32.84
C THR A 871 -28.38 -32.68 -33.60
N PRO A 872 -28.20 -34.00 -33.80
CA PRO A 872 -29.22 -35.03 -33.66
C PRO A 872 -29.37 -35.61 -32.25
N ALA A 873 -28.39 -35.41 -31.35
CA ALA A 873 -28.50 -35.84 -29.96
C ALA A 873 -27.57 -35.04 -29.03
N ASN A 874 -27.80 -35.18 -27.73
CA ASN A 874 -26.98 -34.53 -26.70
C ASN A 874 -25.54 -35.08 -26.64
N TYR A 875 -25.35 -36.40 -26.77
CA TYR A 875 -24.04 -37.04 -26.61
C TYR A 875 -23.68 -37.96 -27.79
N MET A 876 -22.38 -38.06 -28.08
CA MET A 876 -21.80 -39.05 -28.99
C MET A 876 -20.43 -39.54 -28.49
N GLY A 877 -20.20 -40.85 -28.55
CA GLY A 877 -18.94 -41.48 -28.15
C GLY A 877 -18.84 -41.82 -26.65
N ASN A 878 -19.70 -41.22 -25.83
CA ASN A 878 -19.90 -41.49 -24.42
C ASN A 878 -21.40 -41.51 -24.06
N SER A 879 -21.75 -42.07 -22.90
CA SER A 879 -23.05 -41.86 -22.24
C SER A 879 -23.01 -40.60 -21.36
N ASP A 880 -24.16 -40.21 -20.85
CA ASP A 880 -24.28 -39.24 -19.76
C ASP A 880 -23.36 -39.62 -18.58
N GLY A 881 -22.65 -38.60 -18.09
CA GLY A 881 -21.78 -38.71 -16.92
C GLY A 881 -22.57 -38.68 -15.61
N PRO A 882 -21.94 -39.05 -14.47
CA PRO A 882 -22.55 -38.86 -13.17
C PRO A 882 -22.98 -37.40 -12.95
N GLY A 883 -24.24 -37.20 -12.57
CA GLY A 883 -24.78 -35.86 -12.30
C GLY A 883 -25.05 -35.00 -13.53
N ASP A 884 -24.87 -35.53 -14.74
CA ASP A 884 -25.29 -34.84 -15.96
C ASP A 884 -26.82 -34.71 -16.03
N LEU A 885 -27.29 -33.64 -16.65
CA LEU A 885 -28.68 -33.31 -16.89
C LEU A 885 -28.94 -33.22 -18.41
N SER A 886 -30.19 -33.45 -18.78
CA SER A 886 -30.69 -33.22 -20.14
C SER A 886 -32.03 -32.51 -20.07
N LEU A 887 -32.03 -31.35 -19.43
CA LEU A 887 -33.22 -30.55 -19.14
C LEU A 887 -33.04 -29.11 -19.62
N ASP A 888 -34.15 -28.43 -19.87
CA ASP A 888 -34.11 -27.00 -20.18
C ASP A 888 -33.44 -26.25 -19.02
N PRO A 889 -32.33 -25.52 -19.25
CA PRO A 889 -31.67 -24.76 -18.20
C PRO A 889 -32.53 -23.61 -17.66
N LEU A 890 -33.59 -23.20 -18.36
CA LEU A 890 -34.49 -22.11 -17.95
C LEU A 890 -33.71 -20.83 -17.63
N PHE A 891 -33.02 -20.27 -18.63
CA PHE A 891 -32.48 -18.91 -18.53
C PHE A 891 -33.60 -17.88 -18.50
N VAL A 892 -33.40 -16.75 -17.79
CA VAL A 892 -34.37 -15.64 -17.76
C VAL A 892 -34.62 -15.08 -19.15
N ASP A 893 -33.55 -14.68 -19.88
CA ASP A 893 -33.65 -14.27 -21.28
C ASP A 893 -32.32 -14.47 -22.04
N LEU A 894 -32.09 -15.72 -22.47
CA LEU A 894 -30.91 -16.07 -23.26
C LEU A 894 -30.80 -15.26 -24.56
N ALA A 895 -31.92 -14.90 -25.18
CA ALA A 895 -31.94 -14.18 -26.46
C ALA A 895 -31.51 -12.71 -26.29
N ALA A 896 -31.85 -12.09 -25.17
CA ALA A 896 -31.35 -10.78 -24.77
C ALA A 896 -29.92 -10.82 -24.19
N GLY A 897 -29.37 -12.02 -23.96
CA GLY A 897 -28.04 -12.22 -23.37
C GLY A 897 -28.04 -12.28 -21.85
N ASP A 898 -29.22 -12.33 -21.22
CA ASP A 898 -29.37 -12.57 -19.79
C ASP A 898 -29.20 -14.06 -19.49
N LEU A 899 -28.08 -14.39 -18.85
CA LEU A 899 -27.67 -15.75 -18.55
C LEU A 899 -28.11 -16.21 -17.15
N GLY A 900 -28.84 -15.37 -16.40
CA GLY A 900 -29.31 -15.75 -15.08
C GLY A 900 -30.25 -16.96 -15.14
N LEU A 901 -30.09 -17.88 -14.19
CA LEU A 901 -30.96 -19.05 -14.06
C LEU A 901 -32.29 -18.61 -13.44
N ALA A 902 -33.39 -18.87 -14.14
CA ALA A 902 -34.71 -18.50 -13.67
C ALA A 902 -35.17 -19.40 -12.52
N GLN A 903 -36.23 -18.97 -11.85
CA GLN A 903 -37.00 -19.81 -10.93
C GLN A 903 -37.27 -21.21 -11.54
N PHE A 904 -36.99 -22.26 -10.77
CA PHE A 904 -37.12 -23.67 -11.17
C PHE A 904 -36.08 -24.22 -12.13
N SER A 905 -35.03 -23.44 -12.45
CA SER A 905 -33.93 -23.96 -13.24
C SER A 905 -33.35 -25.22 -12.59
N PRO A 906 -33.18 -26.32 -13.37
CA PRO A 906 -32.56 -27.54 -12.88
C PRO A 906 -31.03 -27.39 -12.76
N CYS A 907 -30.46 -26.28 -13.23
CA CYS A 907 -29.03 -26.00 -13.18
C CYS A 907 -28.59 -25.33 -11.86
N VAL A 908 -29.54 -24.82 -11.08
CA VAL A 908 -29.29 -24.21 -9.77
C VAL A 908 -28.83 -25.28 -8.78
N ASP A 909 -27.73 -25.03 -8.07
CA ASP A 909 -27.04 -25.93 -7.16
C ASP A 909 -26.80 -27.32 -7.79
N ALA A 910 -26.57 -27.42 -9.11
CA ALA A 910 -26.56 -28.70 -9.82
C ALA A 910 -25.15 -29.21 -10.23
N GLY A 911 -24.13 -28.34 -10.18
CA GLY A 911 -22.74 -28.60 -10.53
C GLY A 911 -21.93 -29.37 -9.49
N GLN A 912 -20.65 -29.67 -9.72
CA GLN A 912 -19.82 -30.51 -8.85
C GLN A 912 -19.93 -30.17 -7.35
N GLN A 913 -20.25 -31.17 -6.52
CA GLN A 913 -20.35 -31.01 -5.06
C GLN A 913 -18.98 -31.12 -4.38
N ASP A 914 -18.13 -30.11 -4.58
CA ASP A 914 -16.79 -30.02 -3.98
C ASP A 914 -16.58 -28.59 -3.46
N ALA A 915 -16.05 -28.49 -2.24
CA ALA A 915 -15.80 -27.21 -1.56
C ALA A 915 -14.87 -26.28 -2.36
N ALA A 916 -14.02 -26.82 -3.24
CA ALA A 916 -13.18 -26.03 -4.13
C ALA A 916 -13.96 -25.38 -5.29
N TYR A 917 -15.23 -25.75 -5.49
CA TYR A 917 -16.05 -25.34 -6.63
C TYR A 917 -17.39 -24.71 -6.22
N LEU A 918 -17.58 -24.34 -4.94
CA LEU A 918 -18.79 -23.67 -4.50
C LEU A 918 -18.96 -22.33 -5.21
N ASP A 919 -20.21 -21.87 -5.29
CA ASP A 919 -20.52 -20.52 -5.71
C ASP A 919 -19.97 -19.50 -4.70
N PRO A 920 -19.78 -18.23 -5.09
CA PRO A 920 -19.23 -17.20 -4.20
C PRO A 920 -20.00 -17.00 -2.89
N ASP A 921 -21.30 -17.34 -2.86
CA ASP A 921 -22.15 -17.29 -1.67
C ASP A 921 -21.97 -18.52 -0.75
N GLY A 922 -21.30 -19.57 -1.23
CA GLY A 922 -21.04 -20.83 -0.53
C GLY A 922 -22.08 -21.93 -0.78
N SER A 923 -23.07 -21.71 -1.65
CA SER A 923 -23.96 -22.76 -2.13
C SER A 923 -23.22 -23.74 -3.05
N ARG A 924 -23.89 -24.84 -3.42
CA ARG A 924 -23.28 -25.82 -4.33
C ARG A 924 -23.18 -25.16 -5.71
N ALA A 925 -22.08 -25.40 -6.42
CA ALA A 925 -21.88 -24.81 -7.75
C ALA A 925 -23.12 -24.90 -8.65
N ASP A 926 -23.56 -23.79 -9.21
CA ASP A 926 -24.43 -23.78 -10.37
C ASP A 926 -23.74 -24.40 -11.60
N MET A 927 -24.51 -24.91 -12.55
CA MET A 927 -23.96 -25.25 -13.86
C MET A 927 -23.92 -24.02 -14.76
N GLY A 928 -22.87 -23.90 -15.58
CA GLY A 928 -22.71 -22.83 -16.57
C GLY A 928 -21.76 -21.72 -16.12
N PRO A 929 -21.67 -20.63 -16.90
CA PRO A 929 -20.65 -19.57 -16.73
C PRO A 929 -20.86 -18.67 -15.52
N LEU A 930 -21.96 -18.87 -14.79
CA LEU A 930 -22.30 -18.13 -13.59
C LEU A 930 -22.14 -18.94 -12.31
N GLY A 931 -21.64 -20.19 -12.41
CA GLY A 931 -21.39 -21.05 -11.27
C GLY A 931 -19.91 -21.23 -10.96
N GLY A 932 -19.58 -21.50 -9.70
CA GLY A 932 -18.27 -21.82 -9.18
C GLY A 932 -17.43 -20.62 -8.69
N PRO A 933 -16.15 -20.85 -8.34
CA PRO A 933 -15.31 -19.96 -7.52
C PRO A 933 -14.81 -18.68 -8.24
N GLY A 934 -15.34 -18.40 -9.44
CA GLY A 934 -14.99 -17.24 -10.27
C GLY A 934 -16.16 -16.71 -11.08
N ALA A 935 -17.40 -17.00 -10.67
CA ALA A 935 -18.58 -16.41 -11.27
C ALA A 935 -18.67 -14.90 -10.98
N ASP A 936 -18.77 -14.09 -12.03
CA ASP A 936 -18.88 -12.62 -11.95
C ASP A 936 -20.33 -12.12 -11.75
N PHE A 937 -21.33 -13.03 -11.66
CA PHE A 937 -22.76 -12.67 -11.74
C PHE A 937 -23.51 -12.67 -10.39
N VAL A 938 -24.58 -11.86 -10.38
CA VAL A 938 -25.44 -11.48 -9.25
C VAL A 938 -26.69 -12.38 -9.23
N ALA A 939 -26.52 -13.67 -8.95
CA ALA A 939 -27.65 -14.46 -8.46
C ALA A 939 -27.94 -14.03 -7.00
N PRO A 940 -29.20 -14.03 -6.54
CA PRO A 940 -29.51 -13.84 -5.14
C PRO A 940 -28.72 -14.80 -4.26
N ALA A 941 -28.20 -14.35 -3.13
CA ALA A 941 -27.59 -15.25 -2.16
C ALA A 941 -28.59 -16.35 -1.73
N TYR A 942 -28.10 -17.57 -1.58
CA TYR A 942 -28.94 -18.67 -1.11
C TYR A 942 -29.54 -18.39 0.27
N VAL A 943 -30.76 -18.91 0.50
CA VAL A 943 -31.51 -18.64 1.72
C VAL A 943 -30.92 -19.40 2.90
N THR A 944 -30.57 -18.70 3.98
CA THR A 944 -30.07 -19.32 5.22
C THR A 944 -31.14 -19.36 6.31
N GLY A 945 -30.88 -20.08 7.40
CA GLY A 945 -31.76 -20.07 8.58
C GLY A 945 -33.11 -20.78 8.42
N ALA A 946 -33.35 -21.49 7.31
CA ALA A 946 -34.53 -22.33 7.13
C ALA A 946 -34.77 -23.28 8.32
N ALA A 947 -35.99 -23.28 8.84
CA ALA A 947 -36.45 -24.07 9.98
C ALA A 947 -37.95 -24.39 9.86
N VAL A 948 -38.38 -25.49 10.47
CA VAL A 948 -39.79 -25.88 10.56
C VAL A 948 -40.22 -25.93 12.03
N THR A 949 -41.34 -25.28 12.36
CA THR A 949 -41.95 -25.30 13.70
C THR A 949 -43.35 -25.91 13.63
N ASP A 950 -43.62 -26.96 14.41
CA ASP A 950 -44.97 -27.52 14.55
C ASP A 950 -45.89 -26.53 15.28
N LEU A 951 -47.03 -26.19 14.66
CA LEU A 951 -48.05 -25.31 15.23
C LEU A 951 -49.22 -26.07 15.87
N GLY A 952 -49.22 -27.40 15.79
CA GLY A 952 -50.31 -28.26 16.21
C GLY A 952 -51.42 -28.36 15.15
N GLY A 953 -52.26 -29.38 15.27
CA GLY A 953 -53.38 -29.60 14.34
C GLY A 953 -52.96 -30.04 12.92
N GLY A 954 -51.74 -30.56 12.75
CA GLY A 954 -51.18 -30.95 11.46
C GLY A 954 -50.59 -29.79 10.66
N GLN A 955 -50.48 -28.60 11.26
CA GLN A 955 -49.88 -27.43 10.61
C GLN A 955 -48.44 -27.23 11.04
N VAL A 956 -47.59 -26.83 10.09
CA VAL A 956 -46.19 -26.48 10.35
C VAL A 956 -45.90 -25.08 9.81
N ARG A 957 -45.01 -24.35 10.48
CA ARG A 957 -44.47 -23.07 10.01
C ARG A 957 -43.06 -23.29 9.49
N VAL A 958 -42.86 -23.08 8.19
CA VAL A 958 -41.54 -22.98 7.57
C VAL A 958 -41.10 -21.52 7.69
N SER A 959 -39.90 -21.25 8.22
CA SER A 959 -39.34 -19.90 8.37
C SER A 959 -37.87 -19.86 7.99
N TRP A 960 -37.35 -18.70 7.56
CA TRP A 960 -35.96 -18.51 7.15
C TRP A 960 -35.43 -17.12 7.55
N ASP A 961 -34.13 -16.88 7.37
CA ASP A 961 -33.53 -15.57 7.55
C ASP A 961 -33.78 -14.71 6.29
N ALA A 962 -34.07 -13.42 6.48
CA ALA A 962 -34.25 -12.50 5.35
C ALA A 962 -32.91 -12.34 4.61
N SER A 963 -32.96 -12.37 3.27
CA SER A 963 -31.84 -11.96 2.43
C SER A 963 -31.43 -10.52 2.76
N PRO A 964 -30.12 -10.23 2.83
CA PRO A 964 -29.62 -8.87 3.04
C PRO A 964 -29.70 -8.00 1.77
N GLU A 965 -30.04 -8.58 0.63
CA GLU A 965 -30.10 -7.89 -0.66
C GLU A 965 -31.41 -7.08 -0.83
N GLU A 966 -31.30 -5.88 -1.39
CA GLU A 966 -32.44 -4.97 -1.53
C GLU A 966 -33.32 -5.27 -2.76
N ASN A 967 -32.80 -5.99 -3.76
CA ASN A 967 -33.47 -6.32 -5.02
C ASN A 967 -34.21 -7.66 -5.00
N ILE A 968 -34.51 -8.22 -3.82
CA ILE A 968 -35.27 -9.48 -3.71
C ILE A 968 -36.76 -9.21 -3.90
N SER A 969 -37.36 -9.88 -4.89
CA SER A 969 -38.79 -9.79 -5.16
C SER A 969 -39.59 -10.68 -4.21
N HIS A 970 -39.25 -11.98 -4.16
CA HIS A 970 -39.96 -12.97 -3.34
C HIS A 970 -39.11 -14.20 -3.03
N TYR A 971 -39.60 -15.01 -2.08
CA TYR A 971 -39.08 -16.34 -1.75
C TYR A 971 -40.01 -17.42 -2.27
N VAL A 972 -39.45 -18.57 -2.61
CA VAL A 972 -40.18 -19.74 -3.11
C VAL A 972 -39.96 -20.90 -2.15
N VAL A 973 -41.05 -21.48 -1.63
CA VAL A 973 -40.99 -22.64 -0.74
C VAL A 973 -41.34 -23.90 -1.52
N TYR A 974 -40.41 -24.84 -1.56
CA TYR A 974 -40.56 -26.14 -2.20
C TYR A 974 -40.86 -27.23 -1.18
N ARG A 975 -41.59 -28.28 -1.57
CA ARG A 975 -41.92 -29.42 -0.72
C ARG A 975 -41.97 -30.74 -1.50
N ASP A 976 -41.32 -31.78 -0.98
CA ASP A 976 -41.47 -33.17 -1.45
C ASP A 976 -41.49 -34.19 -0.29
N SER A 977 -42.06 -35.36 -0.53
CA SER A 977 -41.93 -36.56 0.31
C SER A 977 -40.52 -37.17 0.28
N ALA A 978 -39.77 -36.96 -0.80
CA ALA A 978 -38.42 -37.45 -0.99
C ALA A 978 -37.41 -36.58 -0.23
N ALA A 979 -36.53 -37.24 0.53
CA ALA A 979 -35.48 -36.55 1.28
C ALA A 979 -34.43 -35.89 0.38
N VAL A 980 -34.35 -36.24 -0.90
CA VAL A 980 -33.50 -35.60 -1.91
C VAL A 980 -34.35 -35.41 -3.16
N PHE A 981 -34.66 -34.15 -3.50
CA PHE A 981 -35.47 -33.80 -4.65
C PHE A 981 -34.89 -32.56 -5.33
N VAL A 982 -35.16 -32.43 -6.64
CA VAL A 982 -34.83 -31.23 -7.43
C VAL A 982 -36.06 -30.33 -7.45
N PRO A 983 -35.96 -29.08 -7.01
CA PRO A 983 -37.05 -28.12 -7.07
C PRO A 983 -37.65 -28.01 -8.48
N ALA A 984 -38.99 -28.00 -8.55
CA ALA A 984 -39.75 -27.98 -9.80
C ALA A 984 -41.10 -27.27 -9.56
N PRO A 985 -41.79 -26.79 -10.62
CA PRO A 985 -43.03 -26.01 -10.47
C PRO A 985 -44.13 -26.75 -9.70
N ASN A 986 -44.24 -28.06 -9.86
CA ASN A 986 -45.24 -28.89 -9.16
C ASN A 986 -44.90 -29.14 -7.68
N LEU A 987 -43.69 -28.79 -7.23
CA LEU A 987 -43.22 -28.90 -5.86
C LEU A 987 -43.25 -27.56 -5.11
N ALA A 988 -43.49 -26.44 -5.80
CA ALA A 988 -43.64 -25.12 -5.19
C ALA A 988 -44.98 -25.04 -4.45
N VAL A 989 -44.93 -24.84 -3.13
CA VAL A 989 -46.13 -24.78 -2.27
C VAL A 989 -46.47 -23.36 -1.81
N ALA A 990 -45.53 -22.42 -1.91
CA ALA A 990 -45.76 -21.01 -1.62
C ALA A 990 -44.77 -20.09 -2.34
N MET A 991 -45.24 -18.87 -2.61
CA MET A 991 -44.41 -17.70 -2.92
C MET A 991 -44.67 -16.64 -1.85
N VAL A 992 -43.62 -16.08 -1.28
CA VAL A 992 -43.71 -15.12 -0.17
C VAL A 992 -42.96 -13.85 -0.55
N ASP A 993 -43.69 -12.74 -0.73
CA ASP A 993 -43.12 -11.45 -1.10
C ASP A 993 -42.11 -10.96 -0.05
N HIS A 994 -41.01 -10.34 -0.48
CA HIS A 994 -40.05 -9.69 0.42
C HIS A 994 -40.71 -8.49 1.16
N PRO A 995 -40.48 -8.29 2.48
CA PRO A 995 -39.53 -8.96 3.37
C PRO A 995 -40.11 -10.14 4.17
N GLY A 996 -41.17 -10.79 3.70
CA GLY A 996 -41.79 -11.93 4.38
C GLY A 996 -40.85 -13.14 4.45
N THR A 997 -40.69 -13.73 5.64
CA THR A 997 -39.73 -14.84 5.88
C THR A 997 -40.35 -16.11 6.47
N ALA A 998 -41.66 -16.31 6.28
CA ALA A 998 -42.33 -17.50 6.78
C ALA A 998 -43.58 -17.87 5.98
N PHE A 999 -43.86 -19.17 5.95
CA PHE A 999 -45.04 -19.78 5.35
C PHE A 999 -45.62 -20.84 6.30
N VAL A 1000 -46.96 -20.96 6.37
CA VAL A 1000 -47.63 -21.99 7.16
C VAL A 1000 -48.23 -23.03 6.21
N ASP A 1001 -47.79 -24.28 6.34
CA ASP A 1001 -48.25 -25.41 5.53
C ASP A 1001 -49.05 -26.41 6.38
N THR A 1002 -49.86 -27.24 5.72
CA THR A 1002 -50.54 -28.41 6.31
C THR A 1002 -50.15 -29.64 5.49
N PRO A 1003 -48.95 -30.18 5.70
CA PRO A 1003 -48.41 -31.23 4.85
C PRO A 1003 -49.23 -32.53 4.97
N PRO A 1004 -49.47 -33.24 3.86
CA PRO A 1004 -50.31 -34.45 3.84
C PRO A 1004 -49.67 -35.66 4.54
N HIS A 1005 -48.35 -35.63 4.73
CA HIS A 1005 -47.51 -36.62 5.40
C HIS A 1005 -46.18 -35.94 5.76
N ASP A 1006 -45.22 -36.66 6.33
CA ASP A 1006 -43.88 -36.14 6.54
C ASP A 1006 -43.26 -35.73 5.19
N CYS A 1007 -42.77 -34.50 5.11
CA CYS A 1007 -42.24 -33.86 3.91
C CYS A 1007 -40.94 -33.11 4.25
N TYR A 1008 -40.17 -32.83 3.21
CA TYR A 1008 -38.95 -32.01 3.25
C TYR A 1008 -39.18 -30.71 2.48
N TYR A 1009 -38.58 -29.62 2.95
CA TYR A 1009 -38.68 -28.29 2.35
C TYR A 1009 -37.31 -27.73 1.96
N LEU A 1010 -37.32 -26.88 0.93
CA LEU A 1010 -36.23 -26.01 0.49
C LEU A 1010 -36.81 -24.61 0.23
N VAL A 1011 -36.00 -23.58 0.40
CA VAL A 1011 -36.37 -22.19 0.10
C VAL A 1011 -35.32 -21.56 -0.80
N ALA A 1012 -35.73 -20.82 -1.82
CA ALA A 1012 -34.86 -20.00 -2.67
C ALA A 1012 -35.35 -18.55 -2.70
N ALA A 1013 -34.42 -17.60 -2.86
CA ALA A 1013 -34.71 -16.20 -3.09
C ALA A 1013 -34.71 -15.91 -4.59
N ILE A 1014 -35.66 -15.08 -5.04
CA ILE A 1014 -35.77 -14.62 -6.42
C ILE A 1014 -35.64 -13.10 -6.43
N ASP A 1015 -34.78 -12.54 -7.29
CA ASP A 1015 -34.66 -11.08 -7.44
C ASP A 1015 -35.75 -10.47 -8.32
N ASP A 1016 -35.70 -9.16 -8.49
CA ASP A 1016 -36.59 -8.39 -9.37
C ASP A 1016 -36.38 -8.67 -10.87
N ALA A 1017 -35.22 -9.21 -11.25
CA ALA A 1017 -34.93 -9.64 -12.61
C ALA A 1017 -35.40 -11.08 -12.89
N GLY A 1018 -35.76 -11.84 -11.85
CA GLY A 1018 -36.25 -13.22 -11.95
C GLY A 1018 -35.15 -14.27 -11.81
N HIS A 1019 -33.93 -13.88 -11.43
CA HIS A 1019 -32.85 -14.81 -11.14
C HIS A 1019 -33.13 -15.58 -9.85
N SER A 1020 -32.87 -16.88 -9.86
CA SER A 1020 -32.94 -17.72 -8.68
C SER A 1020 -31.58 -17.82 -8.02
N GLY A 1021 -31.54 -17.58 -6.71
CA GLY A 1021 -30.40 -17.96 -5.88
C GLY A 1021 -30.36 -19.45 -5.59
N GLY A 1022 -29.31 -19.88 -4.88
CA GLY A 1022 -29.19 -21.24 -4.35
C GLY A 1022 -30.29 -21.58 -3.32
N TYR A 1023 -30.41 -22.87 -3.03
CA TYR A 1023 -31.41 -23.42 -2.11
C TYR A 1023 -30.91 -23.45 -0.67
N SER A 1024 -31.83 -23.22 0.27
CA SER A 1024 -31.58 -23.35 1.70
C SER A 1024 -31.14 -24.76 2.10
N GLN A 1025 -30.64 -24.90 3.33
CA GLN A 1025 -30.57 -26.23 3.94
C GLN A 1025 -31.96 -26.89 3.96
N ARG A 1026 -31.98 -28.21 3.81
CA ARG A 1026 -33.23 -29.01 3.83
C ARG A 1026 -33.77 -29.14 5.25
N VAL A 1027 -35.08 -29.01 5.41
CA VAL A 1027 -35.80 -29.10 6.70
C VAL A 1027 -37.06 -29.97 6.59
N ASP A 1028 -37.51 -30.63 7.66
CA ASP A 1028 -38.64 -31.59 7.60
C ASP A 1028 -39.86 -31.21 8.47
N SER A 1029 -41.04 -31.79 8.16
CA SER A 1029 -42.30 -31.52 8.87
C SER A 1029 -42.63 -32.46 10.04
N GLY A 1030 -41.80 -33.48 10.32
CA GLY A 1030 -42.10 -34.47 11.35
C GLY A 1030 -41.76 -33.92 12.73
N GLY A 1031 -42.76 -33.57 13.56
CA GLY A 1031 -42.63 -32.99 14.91
C GLY A 1031 -41.97 -33.88 15.97
N GLY A 1032 -40.86 -34.54 15.66
CA GLY A 1032 -39.97 -35.20 16.59
C GLY A 1032 -38.65 -34.47 16.63
N GLY A 1033 -38.30 -33.93 17.79
CA GLY A 1033 -36.89 -33.82 18.20
C GLY A 1033 -36.31 -35.23 18.22
N GLY A 1034 -35.88 -35.69 17.06
CA GLY A 1034 -35.34 -37.01 16.81
C GLY A 1034 -34.27 -36.79 15.78
N THR A 1035 -33.07 -36.54 16.27
CA THR A 1035 -31.82 -36.74 15.55
C THR A 1035 -31.96 -37.89 14.55
N SER A 1036 -32.06 -37.60 13.25
CA SER A 1036 -31.36 -38.39 12.25
C SER A 1036 -29.87 -38.08 12.39
N SER A 1037 -29.35 -38.37 13.58
CA SER A 1037 -28.05 -38.99 13.67
C SER A 1037 -28.34 -40.51 13.46
N VAL A 1038 -28.53 -41.02 12.24
CA VAL A 1038 -27.31 -41.45 11.55
C VAL A 1038 -26.37 -40.29 11.59
N GLY A 1039 -25.53 -40.28 12.62
CA GLY A 1039 -24.31 -39.53 12.54
C GLY A 1039 -23.56 -40.21 11.41
N GLU A 1040 -23.93 -39.90 10.17
CA GLU A 1040 -22.90 -39.41 9.30
C GLU A 1040 -22.45 -38.15 10.01
N ALA A 1041 -21.50 -38.38 10.90
CA ALA A 1041 -20.51 -37.40 11.20
C ALA A 1041 -20.23 -36.66 9.89
N PRO A 1042 -20.38 -35.33 9.87
CA PRO A 1042 -20.31 -34.53 8.66
C PRO A 1042 -19.27 -35.09 7.70
N ARG A 1043 -19.64 -35.56 6.50
CA ARG A 1043 -18.74 -36.42 5.69
C ARG A 1043 -17.39 -35.78 5.36
N ALA A 1044 -17.26 -34.46 5.55
CA ALA A 1044 -16.03 -33.71 5.45
C ALA A 1044 -15.90 -32.69 6.59
N LEU A 1045 -14.66 -32.32 6.89
CA LEU A 1045 -14.34 -31.20 7.77
C LEU A 1045 -14.84 -29.89 7.12
N ALA A 1046 -15.68 -29.12 7.80
CA ALA A 1046 -16.20 -27.84 7.30
C ALA A 1046 -16.41 -26.81 8.42
N ILE A 1047 -16.29 -25.53 8.10
CA ILE A 1047 -16.84 -24.45 8.96
C ILE A 1047 -18.15 -24.02 8.29
N THR A 1048 -19.28 -24.38 8.91
CA THR A 1048 -20.63 -24.30 8.34
C THR A 1048 -21.33 -22.98 8.61
N GLY A 1049 -20.74 -22.10 9.42
CA GLY A 1049 -21.24 -20.73 9.58
C GLY A 1049 -20.50 -19.92 10.62
N VAL A 1050 -20.51 -18.61 10.43
CA VAL A 1050 -20.06 -17.61 11.39
C VAL A 1050 -21.21 -16.63 11.53
N VAL A 1051 -21.98 -16.72 12.61
CA VAL A 1051 -23.22 -15.93 12.74
C VAL A 1051 -23.31 -15.28 14.13
N PRO A 1052 -23.56 -13.95 14.20
CA PRO A 1052 -23.60 -13.01 13.08
C PRO A 1052 -22.21 -12.81 12.42
N ASN A 1053 -22.18 -12.28 11.20
CA ASN A 1053 -20.95 -11.89 10.47
C ASN A 1053 -21.30 -10.86 9.38
N PRO A 1054 -21.16 -9.54 9.63
CA PRO A 1054 -20.40 -8.97 10.74
C PRO A 1054 -21.05 -9.16 12.12
N PHE A 1055 -20.26 -9.30 13.19
CA PHE A 1055 -20.73 -9.50 14.58
C PHE A 1055 -20.20 -8.48 15.57
N ASN A 1056 -20.97 -8.20 16.63
CA ASN A 1056 -20.59 -7.28 17.71
C ASN A 1056 -20.99 -7.80 19.10
N PRO A 1057 -20.04 -8.02 20.05
CA PRO A 1057 -18.67 -8.48 19.84
C PRO A 1057 -18.60 -10.02 19.73
N THR A 1058 -19.74 -10.71 19.80
CA THR A 1058 -19.83 -12.18 19.82
C THR A 1058 -20.28 -12.76 18.49
N THR A 1059 -19.52 -13.70 17.95
CA THR A 1059 -19.97 -14.59 16.87
C THR A 1059 -19.90 -16.04 17.30
N ARG A 1060 -20.71 -16.87 16.65
CA ARG A 1060 -20.68 -18.32 16.80
C ARG A 1060 -20.07 -18.92 15.54
N VAL A 1061 -18.94 -19.60 15.69
CA VAL A 1061 -18.32 -20.41 14.64
C VAL A 1061 -18.90 -21.81 14.74
N ARG A 1062 -19.74 -22.20 13.77
CA ARG A 1062 -20.27 -23.55 13.62
C ARG A 1062 -19.38 -24.35 12.69
N PHE A 1063 -19.01 -25.57 13.07
CA PHE A 1063 -18.14 -26.42 12.28
C PHE A 1063 -18.45 -27.90 12.49
N ASP A 1064 -18.01 -28.71 11.54
CA ASP A 1064 -18.48 -30.06 11.32
C ASP A 1064 -17.28 -31.03 11.31
N LEU A 1065 -17.35 -32.10 12.11
CA LEU A 1065 -16.28 -33.11 12.24
C LEU A 1065 -16.70 -34.49 11.71
N PRO A 1066 -16.02 -35.05 10.68
CA PRO A 1066 -16.32 -36.36 10.09
C PRO A 1066 -16.02 -37.58 10.96
N ARG A 1067 -15.18 -37.45 11.99
CA ARG A 1067 -14.85 -38.53 12.92
C ARG A 1067 -14.30 -37.96 14.22
N THR A 1068 -14.45 -38.73 15.30
CA THR A 1068 -13.91 -38.38 16.61
C THR A 1068 -12.38 -38.29 16.54
N GLY A 1069 -11.80 -37.17 16.95
CA GLY A 1069 -10.38 -36.93 16.76
C GLY A 1069 -9.86 -35.67 17.44
N GLN A 1070 -8.54 -35.46 17.37
CA GLN A 1070 -7.90 -34.23 17.85
C GLN A 1070 -8.22 -33.07 16.91
N VAL A 1071 -8.66 -31.95 17.48
CA VAL A 1071 -9.10 -30.77 16.75
C VAL A 1071 -8.54 -29.51 17.40
N SER A 1072 -8.12 -28.56 16.56
CA SER A 1072 -7.87 -27.19 17.01
C SER A 1072 -8.64 -26.20 16.14
N LEU A 1073 -9.45 -25.36 16.77
CA LEU A 1073 -10.07 -24.19 16.14
C LEU A 1073 -9.38 -22.95 16.68
N ARG A 1074 -8.68 -22.22 15.81
CA ARG A 1074 -7.91 -21.03 16.16
C ARG A 1074 -8.36 -19.86 15.33
N VAL A 1075 -8.51 -18.71 15.96
CA VAL A 1075 -8.75 -17.45 15.31
C VAL A 1075 -7.41 -16.80 15.02
N TYR A 1076 -7.22 -16.41 13.77
CA TYR A 1076 -6.08 -15.70 13.27
C TYR A 1076 -6.50 -14.30 12.83
N ASP A 1077 -5.61 -13.32 12.94
CA ASP A 1077 -5.81 -12.05 12.25
C ASP A 1077 -5.43 -12.18 10.76
N MET A 1078 -5.65 -11.14 9.95
CA MET A 1078 -5.34 -11.18 8.51
C MET A 1078 -3.86 -11.39 8.18
N ARG A 1079 -2.96 -11.25 9.17
CA ARG A 1079 -1.51 -11.47 9.03
C ARG A 1079 -1.11 -12.92 9.36
N GLY A 1080 -2.07 -13.77 9.69
CA GLY A 1080 -1.82 -15.15 10.08
C GLY A 1080 -1.33 -15.31 11.53
N HIS A 1081 -1.40 -14.28 12.37
CA HIS A 1081 -1.07 -14.39 13.79
C HIS A 1081 -2.25 -14.95 14.57
N MET A 1082 -2.01 -15.96 15.41
CA MET A 1082 -3.04 -16.58 16.24
C MET A 1082 -3.50 -15.63 17.36
N VAL A 1083 -4.73 -15.16 17.25
CA VAL A 1083 -5.43 -14.28 18.20
C VAL A 1083 -5.94 -15.06 19.41
N ARG A 1084 -6.59 -16.20 19.16
CA ARG A 1084 -7.11 -17.08 20.21
C ARG A 1084 -7.32 -18.49 19.72
N GLU A 1085 -6.99 -19.46 20.56
CA GLU A 1085 -7.45 -20.84 20.39
C GLU A 1085 -8.82 -20.99 21.06
N LEU A 1086 -9.83 -21.30 20.26
CA LEU A 1086 -11.21 -21.50 20.69
C LEU A 1086 -11.47 -22.95 21.11
N VAL A 1087 -10.81 -23.89 20.43
CA VAL A 1087 -10.86 -25.33 20.71
C VAL A 1087 -9.45 -25.90 20.61
N SER A 1088 -9.09 -26.76 21.55
CA SER A 1088 -7.85 -27.54 21.53
C SER A 1088 -8.09 -28.84 22.30
N GLY A 1089 -8.34 -29.94 21.60
CA GLY A 1089 -8.64 -31.20 22.25
C GLY A 1089 -9.38 -32.20 21.38
N GLN A 1090 -9.68 -33.36 21.98
CA GLN A 1090 -10.41 -34.42 21.32
C GLN A 1090 -11.91 -34.10 21.33
N LEU A 1091 -12.52 -34.03 20.15
CA LEU A 1091 -13.96 -33.82 19.99
C LEU A 1091 -14.59 -35.03 19.31
N GLU A 1092 -15.82 -35.35 19.70
CA GLU A 1092 -16.62 -36.41 19.08
C GLU A 1092 -17.04 -36.02 17.66
N ALA A 1093 -17.25 -37.02 16.79
CA ALA A 1093 -17.77 -36.81 15.45
C ALA A 1093 -19.16 -36.14 15.48
N GLY A 1094 -19.41 -35.15 14.62
CA GLY A 1094 -20.66 -34.38 14.61
C GLY A 1094 -20.46 -32.89 14.39
N SER A 1095 -21.56 -32.12 14.45
CA SER A 1095 -21.53 -30.65 14.38
C SER A 1095 -21.24 -30.05 15.75
N HIS A 1096 -20.35 -29.06 15.77
CA HIS A 1096 -19.91 -28.34 16.95
C HIS A 1096 -20.08 -26.85 16.71
N ASP A 1097 -20.32 -26.11 17.79
CA ASP A 1097 -20.38 -24.67 17.73
C ASP A 1097 -19.60 -24.06 18.87
N VAL A 1098 -18.80 -23.05 18.55
CA VAL A 1098 -17.96 -22.38 19.53
C VAL A 1098 -18.07 -20.88 19.36
N VAL A 1099 -18.39 -20.24 20.48
CA VAL A 1099 -18.56 -18.78 20.53
C VAL A 1099 -17.20 -18.13 20.69
N TRP A 1100 -16.88 -17.23 19.78
CA TRP A 1100 -15.83 -16.26 20.00
C TRP A 1100 -16.45 -14.96 20.47
N ASN A 1101 -16.11 -14.57 21.70
CA ASN A 1101 -16.58 -13.33 22.30
C ASN A 1101 -15.76 -12.10 21.88
N GLY A 1102 -15.11 -12.18 20.72
CA GLY A 1102 -14.28 -11.10 20.20
C GLY A 1102 -13.17 -10.73 21.18
N ARG A 1103 -12.59 -11.70 21.91
CA ARG A 1103 -11.46 -11.49 22.82
C ARG A 1103 -10.29 -12.38 22.50
N ASP A 1104 -9.07 -11.89 22.62
CA ASP A 1104 -7.83 -12.63 22.41
C ASP A 1104 -7.53 -13.65 23.54
N LYS A 1105 -6.42 -14.38 23.41
CA LYS A 1105 -5.96 -15.35 24.42
C LYS A 1105 -5.66 -14.77 25.80
N HIS A 1106 -5.52 -13.43 25.92
CA HIS A 1106 -5.30 -12.72 27.18
C HIS A 1106 -6.58 -12.09 27.74
N GLY A 1107 -7.75 -12.36 27.11
CA GLY A 1107 -9.06 -11.86 27.54
C GLY A 1107 -9.32 -10.40 27.16
N ARG A 1108 -8.46 -9.79 26.35
CA ARG A 1108 -8.64 -8.42 25.83
C ARG A 1108 -9.54 -8.44 24.60
N ASP A 1109 -10.35 -7.42 24.39
CA ASP A 1109 -11.21 -7.35 23.20
C ASP A 1109 -10.36 -7.29 21.93
N ALA A 1110 -10.60 -8.22 21.01
CA ALA A 1110 -10.12 -8.20 19.64
C ALA A 1110 -10.64 -6.93 18.94
N ALA A 1111 -9.81 -6.35 18.08
CA ALA A 1111 -10.17 -5.16 17.32
C ALA A 1111 -11.36 -5.43 16.39
N ALA A 1112 -12.09 -4.38 16.00
CA ALA A 1112 -13.03 -4.54 14.89
C ALA A 1112 -12.23 -4.84 13.61
N GLY A 1113 -12.72 -5.72 12.76
CA GLY A 1113 -12.03 -6.11 11.54
C GLY A 1113 -12.17 -7.58 11.19
N VAL A 1114 -11.41 -7.98 10.18
CA VAL A 1114 -11.47 -9.32 9.61
C VAL A 1114 -10.52 -10.26 10.36
N TYR A 1115 -11.08 -11.38 10.78
CA TYR A 1115 -10.39 -12.50 11.41
C TYR A 1115 -10.64 -13.76 10.60
N PHE A 1116 -9.74 -14.72 10.72
CA PHE A 1116 -9.87 -16.02 10.10
C PHE A 1116 -9.98 -17.09 11.17
N ALA A 1117 -11.14 -17.73 11.29
CA ALA A 1117 -11.24 -18.95 12.08
C ALA A 1117 -10.71 -20.10 11.22
N ARG A 1118 -9.60 -20.71 11.65
CA ARG A 1118 -9.03 -21.90 11.04
C ARG A 1118 -9.23 -23.10 11.95
N LEU A 1119 -9.92 -24.08 11.41
CA LEU A 1119 -10.17 -25.39 11.99
C LEU A 1119 -9.16 -26.38 11.41
N SER A 1120 -8.45 -27.10 12.27
CA SER A 1120 -7.49 -28.14 11.91
C SER A 1120 -7.85 -29.46 12.58
N SER A 1121 -7.83 -30.55 11.81
CA SER A 1121 -8.00 -31.93 12.29
C SER A 1121 -7.18 -32.92 11.46
N ALA A 1122 -7.25 -34.22 11.78
CA ALA A 1122 -6.64 -35.27 10.97
C ALA A 1122 -7.23 -35.36 9.54
N ASP A 1123 -8.37 -34.71 9.27
CA ASP A 1123 -9.07 -34.72 7.99
C ASP A 1123 -8.84 -33.43 7.15
N GLY A 1124 -7.95 -32.53 7.61
CA GLY A 1124 -7.49 -31.36 6.88
C GLY A 1124 -7.64 -30.04 7.64
N ASP A 1125 -7.51 -28.93 6.90
CA ASP A 1125 -7.70 -27.57 7.42
C ASP A 1125 -8.85 -26.87 6.68
N ARG A 1126 -9.63 -26.06 7.41
CA ARG A 1126 -10.66 -25.17 6.86
C ARG A 1126 -10.52 -23.80 7.47
N THR A 1127 -10.69 -22.76 6.68
CA THR A 1127 -10.56 -21.38 7.14
C THR A 1127 -11.77 -20.58 6.65
N VAL A 1128 -12.36 -19.78 7.53
CA VAL A 1128 -13.47 -18.88 7.18
C VAL A 1128 -13.18 -17.46 7.65
N LYS A 1129 -13.62 -16.48 6.84
CA LYS A 1129 -13.57 -15.06 7.17
C LYS A 1129 -14.66 -14.72 8.20
N MET A 1130 -14.28 -14.00 9.26
CA MET A 1130 -15.16 -13.47 10.29
C MET A 1130 -14.93 -11.97 10.40
N VAL A 1131 -15.98 -11.16 10.51
CA VAL A 1131 -15.90 -9.70 10.56
C VAL A 1131 -16.46 -9.26 11.91
N LEU A 1132 -15.59 -8.87 12.84
CA LEU A 1132 -16.00 -8.26 14.10
C LEU A 1132 -16.34 -6.79 13.81
N ALA A 1133 -17.62 -6.42 13.76
CA ALA A 1133 -18.08 -5.05 13.72
C ALA A 1133 -18.26 -4.56 15.16
N LYS A 1134 -17.65 -3.45 15.57
CA LYS A 1134 -17.86 -2.88 16.91
C LYS A 1134 -18.79 -1.69 16.87
#